data_AF-A0A938GLJ2-F1
#
_entry.id   AF-A0A938GLJ2-F1
#
_cell.length_a   1.000
_cell.length_b   1.000
_cell.length_c   1.000
_cell.angle_alpha   90.00
_cell.angle_beta   90.00
_cell.angle_gamma   90.00
#
_symmetry.space_group_name_H-M   'P 1'
#
loop_
_entity.id
_entity.type
_entity.pdbx_description
1 polymer ?
#
loop_
_entity_poly.entity_id
_entity_poly.type
_entity_poly.pdbx_seq_one_letter_code
_entity_poly.pdbx_strand_id
1 'polypeptide(L)'
;MMKLSDRSRSFGAFLVLWAISSLPAAGAPATFDFPIYKNKPSGRQLSGQHAPASTPALSPRDAQKQFVVPQGFEVRLFAAEPMVVNPVAMTWDDRGRLWVVELYEYPMGSKPGEKGRDRIKILEDVDADGVADTVKVFADGFNLATGILVANDGVYLGQAPHLLFLQDTNGDDKADKQTVVMTGFGLEDRHELLNGFTWGPDGQIYMTHGVFTFTKAVNPDQPKAEPVVLTAGVARYNTRSGAFEVFAEGTSNPWGVDFDRYGNAFVSACVIDHLFHLAPGGLYSRQAGQAPHPYGYEYLPSIVDHKHHMAAYAGVNILQGDQWPKEWQGAALHGNIHQNALNIDRLSPKGSSFVASRWNDSGDFLTTKDGWFMPVSTQTGPDGAVWVMDWYDKYPCYQNANADPEGVDREHGRIWRVVWTGAEPGRPVASRPEAAMNLSGLPSADLAKLLAHPNVWHRRMAQRILNGRGLTAFGPRELHVSTPLHEMLRKGESLDARLSALWTLHGTGLLDDGWLDEVAKDPEPALRAWAARLTGERGYPLGDALKRLATLAEDKDPTVRLAVAVAARQFVSGSLTVNTPSKVPVHEVITGPILSTLFVGYRERTRGESDRTLEFLYWMALEPIVAFDPVHAIGFYKQDGAEREMPFSGNILRKIMRRASDLRDSTMLSRAVMEFGKIPETASSALMAGLRGLLEGQRGNPVAPIADAVAVIRKLASAPDQRVKDLAQQLAVLWGDAESLRTSLVRMEDMSLPAPERIAVIQSLRTQKTDQARDGMLKVVGSTSPDSVRVEAIRALGQVGNEATGDRLLALWDTLSPAARRATAEQLATREIWIIAFLKACKSEKVKRGDVPPTVVRSIATHRSESIRKLSEETFGRFNQTPDEKLRLIAAKRKVVVEGAVDLNAGHEVARKACFVCHAMHGEGGAVGPDLTGVGRSSLDALLHNVIHPNEIIGVGYENVEVETKDDRHVSGRMTENSAVRVRLLMANGQEEAVAKTEIRSLRVTPNSVMPEGLEQMPEADFRNMIWFILAHPKDGKPLTDERKRELIRGGGDHSSIERRSPADELGNDGEAVALWNPDWIISNGNAAGSAGKLPEFGGRRNVLVTRPVDAATPASIARAINLPRGQSSYLRTHVTARESGDWELRVCVEGEVIQRQTIRRTAEVWQEVRVDLSAYAGRRIALRLENAAFGNADDYAYWSDVAVVPNSDRQAGLRIPGEVP
;
A
#
# COMPACT_ATOMS: atom_id res chain seq x y z
N MET A 1 56.02 37.59 66.97
CA MET A 1 56.82 36.36 67.11
C MET A 1 55.91 35.26 67.64
N MET A 2 55.77 34.16 66.87
CA MET A 2 55.40 32.77 67.25
C MET A 2 54.15 32.51 68.12
N LYS A 3 53.32 31.48 67.92
CA LYS A 3 53.04 30.47 66.86
C LYS A 3 51.88 29.59 67.41
N LEU A 4 50.96 29.18 66.52
CA LEU A 4 50.22 27.87 66.46
C LEU A 4 49.26 27.52 67.64
N SER A 5 48.14 26.81 67.50
CA SER A 5 47.43 26.04 66.43
C SER A 5 46.02 25.75 67.00
N ASP A 6 44.90 26.05 66.33
CA ASP A 6 44.13 25.20 65.39
C ASP A 6 42.78 24.71 66.01
N ARG A 7 41.78 24.63 65.12
CA ARG A 7 40.44 23.99 65.19
C ARG A 7 39.22 24.74 65.78
N SER A 8 38.58 25.45 64.85
CA SER A 8 37.23 25.21 64.30
C SER A 8 35.97 25.16 65.19
N ARG A 9 35.17 26.22 64.98
CA ARG A 9 33.71 26.27 64.69
C ARG A 9 32.70 25.75 65.74
N SER A 10 31.94 26.67 66.34
CA SER A 10 30.55 26.99 65.95
C SER A 10 29.86 27.90 66.99
N PHE A 11 29.35 29.03 66.53
CA PHE A 11 28.39 29.94 67.18
C PHE A 11 27.42 30.30 66.04
N GLY A 12 26.11 30.48 66.19
CA GLY A 12 25.23 30.57 67.34
C GLY A 12 23.91 31.09 66.74
N ALA A 13 22.78 30.49 67.11
CA ALA A 13 21.45 30.88 66.68
C ALA A 13 21.06 32.27 67.19
N PHE A 14 20.16 32.99 66.51
CA PHE A 14 18.98 33.61 67.13
C PHE A 14 17.97 34.19 66.12
N LEU A 15 16.68 33.87 66.38
CA LEU A 15 15.42 34.59 66.08
C LEU A 15 14.98 34.80 64.61
N VAL A 16 13.87 34.16 64.23
CA VAL A 16 12.51 34.78 64.08
C VAL A 16 11.49 33.63 63.89
N LEU A 17 10.50 33.53 64.77
CA LEU A 17 9.37 32.60 64.68
C LEU A 17 8.08 33.39 64.90
N TRP A 18 7.57 34.01 63.83
CA TRP A 18 6.20 34.54 63.71
C TRP A 18 5.84 34.60 62.22
N ALA A 19 5.20 33.53 61.71
CA ALA A 19 4.27 33.52 60.58
C ALA A 19 3.76 32.09 60.38
N ILE A 20 2.68 31.72 61.07
CA ILE A 20 1.80 30.63 60.64
C ILE A 20 0.86 31.25 59.61
N SER A 21 1.00 30.89 58.33
CA SER A 21 -0.10 30.72 57.34
C SER A 21 0.41 30.79 55.89
N SER A 22 0.72 29.64 55.28
CA SER A 22 0.42 29.32 53.87
C SER A 22 0.98 27.94 53.52
N LEU A 23 0.27 26.89 53.93
CA LEU A 23 0.26 25.67 53.12
C LEU A 23 -0.31 26.07 51.74
N PRO A 24 0.28 25.65 50.61
CA PRO A 24 -0.41 25.81 49.35
C PRO A 24 -1.68 24.97 49.44
N ALA A 25 -2.82 25.66 49.34
CA ALA A 25 -4.10 25.01 49.11
C ALA A 25 -3.97 24.08 47.90
N ALA A 26 -4.63 22.93 47.96
CA ALA A 26 -4.85 22.05 46.82
C ALA A 26 -5.20 22.91 45.59
N GLY A 27 -4.36 22.77 44.56
CA GLY A 27 -4.21 23.75 43.48
C GLY A 27 -5.51 24.07 42.77
N ALA A 28 -5.67 25.35 42.41
CA ALA A 28 -6.61 25.75 41.38
C ALA A 28 -6.37 24.89 40.12
N PRO A 29 -7.43 24.50 39.39
CA PRO A 29 -7.25 23.75 38.15
C PRO A 29 -6.33 24.53 37.21
N ALA A 30 -5.31 23.86 36.67
CA ALA A 30 -4.41 24.47 35.69
C ALA A 30 -5.25 25.05 34.54
N THR A 31 -5.09 26.35 34.28
CA THR A 31 -5.77 27.03 33.18
C THR A 31 -4.94 26.85 31.91
N PHE A 32 -5.43 26.06 30.97
CA PHE A 32 -4.83 25.89 29.65
C PHE A 32 -5.34 26.97 28.70
N ASP A 33 -4.48 27.48 27.82
CA ASP A 33 -4.79 28.50 26.82
C ASP A 33 -5.36 27.92 25.51
N PHE A 34 -5.70 26.63 25.52
CA PHE A 34 -6.25 25.90 24.39
C PHE A 34 -7.55 25.16 24.75
N PRO A 35 -8.44 24.90 23.77
CA PRO A 35 -9.70 24.22 24.03
C PRO A 35 -9.45 22.77 24.45
N ILE A 36 -10.14 22.36 25.53
CA ILE A 36 -10.27 20.98 25.98
C ILE A 36 -11.61 20.46 25.45
N TYR A 37 -11.56 19.40 24.66
CA TYR A 37 -12.75 18.80 24.07
C TYR A 37 -13.34 17.75 25.00
N LYS A 38 -14.62 17.48 24.81
CA LYS A 38 -15.38 16.46 25.54
C LYS A 38 -15.92 15.43 24.57
N ASN A 39 -15.89 14.17 25.01
CA ASN A 39 -16.44 13.08 24.23
C ASN A 39 -17.94 13.26 24.01
N LYS A 40 -18.40 12.87 22.82
CA LYS A 40 -19.82 12.64 22.60
C LYS A 40 -20.20 11.25 23.13
N PRO A 41 -21.49 11.01 23.43
CA PRO A 41 -21.98 9.65 23.64
C PRO A 41 -21.64 8.77 22.44
N SER A 42 -21.24 7.54 22.72
CA SER A 42 -20.91 6.57 21.67
C SER A 42 -22.17 6.20 20.88
N GLY A 43 -22.01 6.10 19.56
CA GLY A 43 -23.02 5.63 18.63
C GLY A 43 -23.01 4.10 18.51
N ARG A 44 -23.07 3.61 17.26
CA ARG A 44 -23.17 2.17 16.98
C ARG A 44 -21.80 1.49 17.04
N GLN A 45 -21.54 0.77 18.13
CA GLN A 45 -20.29 0.04 18.30
C GLN A 45 -20.27 -1.30 17.56
N LEU A 46 -19.09 -1.67 17.06
CA LEU A 46 -18.83 -3.01 16.54
C LEU A 46 -18.69 -4.04 17.67
N SER A 47 -18.82 -5.32 17.33
CA SER A 47 -18.78 -6.43 18.28
C SER A 47 -17.79 -7.52 17.84
N GLY A 48 -17.58 -8.55 18.67
CA GLY A 48 -16.65 -9.64 18.37
C GLY A 48 -15.18 -9.22 18.54
N GLN A 49 -14.30 -9.61 17.61
CA GLN A 49 -12.86 -9.26 17.69
C GLN A 49 -12.57 -7.77 17.53
N HIS A 50 -13.50 -7.02 16.94
CA HIS A 50 -13.45 -5.57 16.84
C HIS A 50 -14.41 -4.95 17.87
N ALA A 51 -14.64 -5.58 19.02
CA ALA A 51 -15.40 -4.92 20.08
C ALA A 51 -14.51 -3.85 20.73
N PRO A 52 -15.08 -2.69 21.12
CA PRO A 52 -14.37 -1.77 22.00
C PRO A 52 -13.93 -2.44 23.29
N ALA A 53 -12.95 -1.83 23.95
CA ALA A 53 -12.68 -2.11 25.36
C ALA A 53 -13.98 -1.97 26.18
N SER A 54 -14.33 -3.03 26.92
CA SER A 54 -15.57 -3.09 27.72
C SER A 54 -15.42 -2.46 29.10
N THR A 55 -14.19 -2.14 29.50
CA THR A 55 -13.87 -1.46 30.75
C THR A 55 -13.90 0.05 30.56
N PRO A 56 -14.20 0.84 31.61
CA PRO A 56 -13.98 2.27 31.57
C PRO A 56 -12.48 2.59 31.45
N ALA A 57 -12.16 3.77 30.92
CA ALA A 57 -10.83 4.36 30.97
C ALA A 57 -10.32 4.38 32.42
N LEU A 58 -9.09 3.91 32.65
CA LEU A 58 -8.45 3.96 33.96
C LEU A 58 -7.82 5.33 34.19
N SER A 59 -7.63 5.73 35.45
CA SER A 59 -6.77 6.87 35.76
C SER A 59 -5.32 6.57 35.35
N PRO A 60 -4.49 7.57 35.02
CA PRO A 60 -3.07 7.33 34.70
C PRO A 60 -2.35 6.53 35.79
N ARG A 61 -2.61 6.85 37.07
CA ARG A 61 -2.02 6.12 38.21
C ARG A 61 -2.43 4.64 38.25
N ASP A 62 -3.66 4.32 37.87
CA ASP A 62 -4.15 2.94 37.91
C ASP A 62 -3.73 2.15 36.68
N ALA A 63 -3.68 2.78 35.50
CA ALA A 63 -3.08 2.19 34.30
C ALA A 63 -1.61 1.83 34.53
N GLN A 64 -0.84 2.73 35.15
CA GLN A 64 0.59 2.49 35.43
C GLN A 64 0.84 1.23 36.27
N LYS A 65 -0.06 0.91 37.22
CA LYS A 65 0.03 -0.30 38.05
C LYS A 65 -0.26 -1.59 37.28
N GLN A 66 -0.90 -1.51 36.12
CA GLN A 66 -1.24 -2.68 35.31
C GLN A 66 -0.12 -3.10 34.36
N PHE A 67 0.88 -2.25 34.13
CA PHE A 67 2.02 -2.60 33.30
C PHE A 67 2.86 -3.70 33.94
N VAL A 68 3.12 -4.73 33.16
CA VAL A 68 4.06 -5.80 33.48
C VAL A 68 5.25 -5.65 32.55
N VAL A 69 6.43 -5.44 33.14
CA VAL A 69 7.72 -5.29 32.46
C VAL A 69 8.77 -6.18 33.15
N PRO A 70 9.92 -6.46 32.49
CA PRO A 70 10.95 -7.31 33.08
C PRO A 70 11.53 -6.70 34.36
N GLN A 71 12.09 -7.54 35.22
CA GLN A 71 12.68 -7.10 36.49
C GLN A 71 13.74 -6.01 36.26
N GLY A 72 13.68 -4.96 37.08
CA GLY A 72 14.59 -3.81 37.02
C GLY A 72 14.14 -2.68 36.09
N PHE A 73 13.04 -2.87 35.35
CA PHE A 73 12.38 -1.80 34.60
C PHE A 73 11.18 -1.24 35.34
N GLU A 74 10.89 0.04 35.09
CA GLU A 74 9.69 0.72 35.55
C GLU A 74 9.07 1.54 34.41
N VAL A 75 7.74 1.52 34.33
CA VAL A 75 6.99 2.43 33.48
C VAL A 75 6.53 3.62 34.33
N ARG A 76 6.89 4.83 33.94
CA ARG A 76 6.60 6.09 34.65
C ARG A 76 5.84 7.05 33.76
N LEU A 77 4.85 7.74 34.31
CA LEU A 77 4.09 8.75 33.59
C LEU A 77 4.94 10.01 33.41
N PHE A 78 4.99 10.54 32.18
CA PHE A 78 5.56 11.85 31.90
C PHE A 78 4.48 12.94 31.75
N ALA A 79 3.47 12.65 30.93
CA ALA A 79 2.35 13.55 30.67
C ALA A 79 1.06 12.75 30.41
N ALA A 80 -0.08 13.30 30.80
CA ALA A 80 -1.41 12.74 30.54
C ALA A 80 -2.40 13.86 30.22
N GLU A 81 -3.64 13.48 29.95
CA GLU A 81 -4.75 14.40 29.84
C GLU A 81 -4.84 15.42 31.01
N PRO A 82 -5.15 16.71 30.75
CA PRO A 82 -5.43 17.34 29.45
C PRO A 82 -4.19 17.92 28.74
N MET A 83 -2.97 17.72 29.26
CA MET A 83 -1.75 18.25 28.61
C MET A 83 -1.57 17.64 27.22
N VAL A 84 -1.88 16.35 27.09
CA VAL A 84 -1.82 15.59 25.84
C VAL A 84 -3.04 14.67 25.72
N VAL A 85 -3.65 14.62 24.54
CA VAL A 85 -4.76 13.70 24.19
C VAL A 85 -4.67 13.28 22.73
N ASN A 86 -5.15 12.09 22.39
CA ASN A 86 -5.00 11.47 21.06
C ASN A 86 -3.62 11.68 20.40
N PRO A 87 -2.51 11.43 21.12
CA PRO A 87 -1.20 11.64 20.54
C PRO A 87 -0.91 10.57 19.47
N VAL A 88 -0.50 11.00 18.28
CA VAL A 88 -0.25 10.08 17.14
C VAL A 88 1.21 10.00 16.72
N ALA A 89 1.95 11.10 16.89
CA ALA A 89 3.37 11.19 16.53
C ALA A 89 4.11 12.10 17.50
N MET A 90 5.38 11.74 17.81
CA MET A 90 6.29 12.56 18.63
C MET A 90 7.63 12.81 17.96
N THR A 91 8.34 13.83 18.44
CA THR A 91 9.74 14.08 18.13
C THR A 91 10.38 14.94 19.24
N TRP A 92 11.70 15.11 19.20
CA TRP A 92 12.46 15.84 20.22
C TRP A 92 13.16 17.06 19.63
N ASP A 93 13.30 18.13 20.42
CA ASP A 93 14.17 19.26 20.08
C ASP A 93 15.52 19.23 20.81
N ASP A 94 16.41 20.17 20.46
CA ASP A 94 17.77 20.29 21.03
C ASP A 94 17.81 20.76 22.49
N ARG A 95 16.66 21.11 23.07
CA ARG A 95 16.52 21.37 24.51
C ARG A 95 16.05 20.12 25.26
N GLY A 96 15.70 19.03 24.58
CA GLY A 96 15.15 17.83 25.19
C GLY A 96 13.67 17.97 25.56
N ARG A 97 12.94 18.87 24.90
CA ARG A 97 11.48 18.98 25.04
C ARG A 97 10.80 18.03 24.05
N LEU A 98 9.66 17.48 24.46
CA LEU A 98 8.91 16.53 23.64
C LEU A 98 7.83 17.26 22.83
N TRP A 99 7.85 17.07 21.52
CA TRP A 99 6.87 17.64 20.59
C TRP A 99 5.90 16.56 20.17
N VAL A 100 4.60 16.83 20.22
CA VAL A 100 3.54 15.85 19.94
C VAL A 100 2.50 16.40 18.97
N VAL A 101 1.98 15.54 18.09
CA VAL A 101 0.79 15.82 17.28
C VAL A 101 -0.42 15.18 17.94
N GLU A 102 -1.44 16.00 18.21
CA GLU A 102 -2.77 15.53 18.59
C GLU A 102 -3.65 15.42 17.33
N LEU A 103 -4.22 14.25 17.09
CA LEU A 103 -5.01 13.93 15.90
C LEU A 103 -6.52 13.89 16.23
N TYR A 104 -7.13 15.06 16.27
CA TYR A 104 -8.56 15.24 16.50
C TYR A 104 -9.44 15.01 15.28
N GLU A 105 -8.95 15.12 14.06
CA GLU A 105 -9.82 14.95 12.90
C GLU A 105 -10.00 13.48 12.50
N TYR A 106 -9.27 12.57 13.12
CA TYR A 106 -9.48 11.14 12.90
C TYR A 106 -10.84 10.66 13.46
N PRO A 107 -11.59 9.81 12.72
CA PRO A 107 -11.28 9.21 11.42
C PRO A 107 -11.88 9.96 10.23
N MET A 108 -12.64 11.04 10.46
CA MET A 108 -13.50 11.62 9.43
C MET A 108 -12.87 12.77 8.63
N GLY A 109 -11.78 13.33 9.11
CA GLY A 109 -11.30 14.62 8.64
C GLY A 109 -12.22 15.78 9.07
N SER A 110 -11.72 16.99 8.94
CA SER A 110 -12.54 18.20 9.03
C SER A 110 -13.49 18.29 7.84
N LYS A 111 -14.65 18.90 8.06
CA LYS A 111 -15.59 19.15 6.97
C LYS A 111 -15.01 20.16 5.98
N PRO A 112 -15.37 20.08 4.69
CA PRO A 112 -14.93 21.07 3.70
C PRO A 112 -15.23 22.51 4.15
N GLY A 113 -14.20 23.35 4.17
CA GLY A 113 -14.30 24.76 4.58
C GLY A 113 -14.18 25.02 6.08
N GLU A 114 -14.15 23.99 6.92
CA GLU A 114 -13.89 24.12 8.36
C GLU A 114 -12.39 24.01 8.66
N LYS A 115 -11.91 24.83 9.61
CA LYS A 115 -10.56 24.71 10.17
C LYS A 115 -10.50 23.43 11.00
N GLY A 116 -9.52 22.57 10.72
CA GLY A 116 -9.32 21.34 11.50
C GLY A 116 -8.82 21.62 12.92
N ARG A 117 -8.89 20.63 13.80
CA ARG A 117 -8.56 20.74 15.22
C ARG A 117 -7.23 20.07 15.59
N ASP A 118 -6.56 19.44 14.64
CA ASP A 118 -5.25 18.84 14.89
C ASP A 118 -4.23 19.95 15.20
N ARG A 119 -3.30 19.63 16.10
CA ARG A 119 -2.34 20.60 16.63
C ARG A 119 -1.03 19.97 17.07
N ILE A 120 0.01 20.79 17.07
CA ILE A 120 1.34 20.47 17.58
C ILE A 120 1.49 21.10 18.96
N LYS A 121 1.89 20.29 19.95
CA LYS A 121 2.20 20.75 21.30
C LYS A 121 3.65 20.47 21.67
N ILE A 122 4.20 21.32 22.54
CA ILE A 122 5.53 21.18 23.15
C ILE A 122 5.32 20.92 24.64
N LEU A 123 5.82 19.78 25.13
CA LEU A 123 5.81 19.37 26.53
C LEU A 123 7.21 19.52 27.11
N GLU A 124 7.31 20.18 28.26
CA GLU A 124 8.60 20.45 28.91
C GLU A 124 8.55 20.16 30.41
N ASP A 125 9.57 19.44 30.86
CA ASP A 125 9.92 19.13 32.25
C ASP A 125 11.03 20.10 32.68
N VAL A 126 10.66 21.19 33.34
CA VAL A 126 11.53 22.37 33.54
C VAL A 126 12.62 22.13 34.57
N ASP A 127 12.45 21.16 35.48
CA ASP A 127 13.43 20.82 36.51
C ASP A 127 14.13 19.46 36.28
N ALA A 128 13.77 18.76 35.20
CA ALA A 128 14.28 17.47 34.78
C ALA A 128 13.98 16.33 35.78
N ASP A 129 12.92 16.43 36.57
CA ASP A 129 12.54 15.39 37.54
C ASP A 129 11.93 14.13 36.91
N GLY A 130 11.56 14.23 35.63
CA GLY A 130 10.97 13.16 34.86
C GLY A 130 9.50 13.31 34.52
N VAL A 131 8.87 14.43 34.87
CA VAL A 131 7.44 14.75 34.65
C VAL A 131 7.31 16.09 33.92
N ALA A 132 6.36 16.21 32.99
CA ALA A 132 6.13 17.47 32.30
C ALA A 132 5.44 18.50 33.23
N ASP A 133 6.00 19.70 33.30
CA ASP A 133 5.44 20.83 34.07
C ASP A 133 4.63 21.78 33.21
N THR A 134 5.01 21.93 31.94
CA THR A 134 4.44 22.91 31.04
C THR A 134 4.07 22.31 29.68
N VAL A 135 3.06 22.91 29.06
CA VAL A 135 2.61 22.57 27.71
C VAL A 135 2.33 23.87 26.95
N LYS A 136 2.76 23.93 25.68
CA LYS A 136 2.47 25.03 24.75
C LYS A 136 1.92 24.49 23.44
N VAL A 137 1.01 25.23 22.80
CA VAL A 137 0.60 24.96 21.40
C VAL A 137 1.55 25.72 20.47
N PHE A 138 2.29 24.97 19.64
CA PHE A 138 3.19 25.54 18.64
C PHE A 138 2.44 26.00 17.38
N ALA A 139 1.52 25.15 16.91
CA ALA A 139 0.68 25.41 15.74
C ALA A 139 -0.60 24.57 15.80
N ASP A 140 -1.70 25.07 15.23
CA ASP A 140 -3.00 24.39 15.18
C ASP A 140 -3.72 24.63 13.85
N GLY A 141 -4.88 23.99 13.67
CA GLY A 141 -5.71 24.19 12.49
C GLY A 141 -5.58 23.12 11.43
N PHE A 142 -4.95 22.01 11.79
CA PHE A 142 -4.57 20.98 10.85
C PHE A 142 -5.66 19.90 10.73
N ASN A 143 -5.62 19.17 9.62
CA ASN A 143 -6.57 18.12 9.29
C ASN A 143 -5.86 16.82 8.92
N LEU A 144 -6.09 15.76 9.69
CA LEU A 144 -5.46 14.45 9.53
C LEU A 144 -3.93 14.53 9.54
N ALA A 145 -3.37 15.29 10.49
CA ALA A 145 -1.94 15.40 10.70
C ALA A 145 -1.39 14.13 11.39
N THR A 146 -0.46 13.42 10.73
CA THR A 146 -0.07 12.05 11.12
C THR A 146 1.44 11.84 11.26
N GLY A 147 2.28 12.83 10.93
CA GLY A 147 3.73 12.74 11.09
C GLY A 147 4.36 14.07 11.49
N ILE A 148 5.40 14.04 12.32
CA ILE A 148 6.11 15.23 12.80
C ILE A 148 7.62 14.99 12.88
N LEU A 149 8.42 15.98 12.50
CA LEU A 149 9.88 15.94 12.69
C LEU A 149 10.46 17.34 12.89
N VAL A 150 11.14 17.57 14.01
CA VAL A 150 11.83 18.83 14.30
C VAL A 150 13.06 18.98 13.40
N ALA A 151 13.24 20.19 12.86
CA ALA A 151 14.38 20.63 12.08
C ALA A 151 15.04 21.85 12.75
N ASN A 152 16.06 22.45 12.13
CA ASN A 152 16.82 23.55 12.76
C ASN A 152 16.00 24.83 12.92
N ASP A 153 15.12 25.15 11.99
CA ASP A 153 14.37 26.42 11.95
C ASP A 153 12.85 26.22 11.95
N GLY A 154 12.39 25.05 12.44
CA GLY A 154 10.98 24.69 12.38
C GLY A 154 10.69 23.20 12.47
N VAL A 155 9.53 22.80 11.98
CA VAL A 155 8.97 21.44 12.05
C VAL A 155 8.40 21.03 10.70
N TYR A 156 8.73 19.81 10.26
CA TYR A 156 8.02 19.17 9.17
C TYR A 156 6.77 18.46 9.70
N LEU A 157 5.62 18.70 9.06
CA LEU A 157 4.33 18.12 9.42
C LEU A 157 3.75 17.37 8.21
N GLY A 158 3.49 16.08 8.39
CA GLY A 158 2.73 15.25 7.44
C GLY A 158 1.25 15.50 7.62
N GLN A 159 0.63 16.19 6.66
CA GLN A 159 -0.80 16.49 6.65
C GLN A 159 -1.33 16.35 5.23
N ALA A 160 -1.70 15.13 4.85
CA ALA A 160 -2.17 14.81 3.50
C ALA A 160 -3.29 15.79 3.05
N PRO A 161 -3.22 16.34 1.81
CA PRO A 161 -2.34 15.93 0.72
C PRO A 161 -0.96 16.62 0.71
N HIS A 162 -0.55 17.26 1.81
CA HIS A 162 0.65 18.11 1.89
C HIS A 162 1.69 17.57 2.89
N LEU A 163 2.96 17.79 2.55
CA LEU A 163 4.05 17.86 3.52
C LEU A 163 4.33 19.35 3.77
N LEU A 164 4.17 19.78 5.01
CA LEU A 164 4.34 21.18 5.41
C LEU A 164 5.67 21.37 6.13
N PHE A 165 6.27 22.54 5.96
CA PHE A 165 7.33 23.05 6.82
C PHE A 165 6.83 24.29 7.56
N LEU A 166 6.78 24.20 8.89
CA LEU A 166 6.29 25.21 9.82
C LEU A 166 7.48 25.84 10.54
N GLN A 167 7.70 27.13 10.37
CA GLN A 167 8.85 27.84 10.91
C GLN A 167 8.43 28.76 12.05
N ASP A 168 9.31 28.87 13.05
CA ASP A 168 9.31 29.93 14.05
C ASP A 168 10.49 30.84 13.75
N THR A 169 10.22 32.04 13.22
CA THR A 169 11.27 32.97 12.80
C THR A 169 11.67 33.97 13.87
N ASN A 170 10.99 33.97 15.02
CA ASN A 170 11.22 34.94 16.10
C ASN A 170 11.64 34.30 17.44
N GLY A 171 11.56 32.97 17.55
CA GLY A 171 11.98 32.17 18.71
C GLY A 171 10.99 32.15 19.87
N ASP A 172 9.70 32.44 19.64
CA ASP A 172 8.66 32.47 20.67
C ASP A 172 7.95 31.12 20.91
N ASP A 173 8.45 30.05 20.28
CA ASP A 173 7.84 28.72 20.23
C ASP A 173 6.45 28.72 19.54
N LYS A 174 6.22 29.57 18.53
CA LYS A 174 5.04 29.52 17.66
C LYS A 174 5.40 29.59 16.18
N ALA A 175 4.66 28.82 15.37
CA ALA A 175 4.84 28.90 13.93
C ALA A 175 4.29 30.22 13.37
N ASP A 176 5.13 31.00 12.69
CA ASP A 176 4.76 32.25 12.03
C ASP A 176 4.82 32.16 10.49
N LYS A 177 5.40 31.08 9.96
CA LYS A 177 5.46 30.81 8.52
C LYS A 177 5.19 29.34 8.21
N GLN A 178 4.34 29.11 7.21
CA GLN A 178 4.00 27.77 6.70
C GLN A 178 4.31 27.67 5.21
N THR A 179 5.01 26.62 4.82
CA THR A 179 5.37 26.34 3.42
C THR A 179 4.95 24.93 3.05
N VAL A 180 4.30 24.74 1.90
CA VAL A 180 4.05 23.41 1.33
C VAL A 180 5.30 22.98 0.58
N VAL A 181 6.02 21.98 1.06
CA VAL A 181 7.27 21.51 0.42
C VAL A 181 7.03 20.37 -0.56
N MET A 182 6.01 19.54 -0.31
CA MET A 182 5.53 18.50 -1.23
C MET A 182 4.01 18.44 -1.17
N THR A 183 3.37 18.10 -2.28
CA THR A 183 1.91 17.90 -2.37
C THR A 183 1.55 16.66 -3.18
N GLY A 184 0.29 16.24 -3.16
CA GLY A 184 -0.22 15.09 -3.94
C GLY A 184 -0.20 13.76 -3.18
N PHE A 185 -0.10 13.81 -1.85
CA PHE A 185 -0.30 12.64 -1.01
C PHE A 185 -1.78 12.22 -1.00
N GLY A 186 -2.02 10.91 -1.09
CA GLY A 186 -3.38 10.35 -1.11
C GLY A 186 -4.14 10.55 0.21
N LEU A 187 -5.46 10.40 0.13
CA LEU A 187 -6.41 10.54 1.25
C LEU A 187 -7.48 9.43 1.25
N GLU A 188 -7.32 8.43 0.38
CA GLU A 188 -8.28 7.35 0.16
C GLU A 188 -8.50 6.51 1.42
N ASP A 189 -7.42 6.26 2.17
CA ASP A 189 -7.44 5.58 3.45
C ASP A 189 -6.81 6.46 4.54
N ARG A 190 -7.64 6.89 5.49
CA ARG A 190 -7.23 7.83 6.56
C ARG A 190 -6.45 7.15 7.70
N HIS A 191 -6.30 5.84 7.65
CA HIS A 191 -5.50 5.03 8.57
C HIS A 191 -4.10 4.73 8.01
N GLU A 192 -3.87 4.99 6.73
CA GLU A 192 -2.67 4.63 5.96
C GLU A 192 -1.97 5.86 5.32
N LEU A 193 -2.15 7.03 5.95
CA LEU A 193 -1.59 8.31 5.48
C LEU A 193 -0.06 8.39 5.68
N LEU A 194 0.56 9.43 5.10
CA LEU A 194 1.99 9.74 5.25
C LEU A 194 2.36 9.99 6.72
N ASN A 195 3.11 9.05 7.32
CA ASN A 195 3.41 9.06 8.76
C ASN A 195 4.87 8.62 9.06
N GLY A 196 5.20 8.40 10.34
CA GLY A 196 6.43 7.70 10.76
C GLY A 196 7.75 8.42 10.45
N PHE A 197 7.82 9.73 10.71
CA PHE A 197 8.96 10.55 10.27
C PHE A 197 10.20 10.28 11.11
N THR A 198 11.37 10.18 10.46
CA THR A 198 12.66 10.11 11.16
C THR A 198 13.78 10.76 10.34
N TRP A 199 14.83 11.23 11.01
CA TRP A 199 16.07 11.62 10.35
C TRP A 199 16.92 10.39 10.07
N GLY A 200 17.24 10.16 8.79
CA GLY A 200 18.14 9.09 8.38
C GLY A 200 19.61 9.42 8.66
N PRO A 201 20.49 8.42 8.66
CA PRO A 201 21.93 8.62 8.85
C PRO A 201 22.54 9.53 7.78
N ASP A 202 21.99 9.58 6.57
CA ASP A 202 22.39 10.48 5.49
C ASP A 202 21.96 11.96 5.68
N GLY A 203 21.23 12.27 6.76
CA GLY A 203 20.71 13.61 7.03
C GLY A 203 19.46 13.98 6.23
N GLN A 204 18.77 13.00 5.64
CA GLN A 204 17.50 13.19 4.93
C GLN A 204 16.31 12.76 5.80
N ILE A 205 15.10 13.16 5.41
CA ILE A 205 13.86 12.79 6.11
C ILE A 205 13.31 11.50 5.50
N TYR A 206 12.98 10.52 6.33
CA TYR A 206 12.34 9.28 5.93
C TYR A 206 10.91 9.24 6.47
N MET A 207 9.99 8.73 5.66
CA MET A 207 8.53 8.74 5.95
C MET A 207 7.90 7.44 5.48
N THR A 208 6.98 6.89 6.26
CA THR A 208 6.20 5.70 5.92
C THR A 208 4.86 6.07 5.27
N HIS A 209 4.34 5.17 4.43
CA HIS A 209 3.09 5.33 3.71
C HIS A 209 2.45 3.97 3.44
N GLY A 210 1.12 3.84 3.60
CA GLY A 210 0.44 2.55 3.45
C GLY A 210 0.04 2.19 2.02
N VAL A 211 -0.59 1.02 1.89
CA VAL A 211 -0.87 0.29 0.64
C VAL A 211 -2.20 0.67 -0.01
N PHE A 212 -3.13 1.24 0.76
CA PHE A 212 -4.47 1.65 0.31
C PHE A 212 -4.61 3.15 0.03
N THR A 213 -3.57 3.92 0.33
CA THR A 213 -3.44 5.32 -0.06
C THR A 213 -2.63 5.40 -1.36
N PHE A 214 -2.96 6.32 -2.28
CA PHE A 214 -2.22 6.47 -3.54
C PHE A 214 -1.64 7.86 -3.68
N THR A 215 -0.31 7.94 -3.69
CA THR A 215 0.40 9.21 -3.75
C THR A 215 1.00 9.46 -5.13
N LYS A 216 0.80 10.68 -5.63
CA LYS A 216 1.53 11.27 -6.77
C LYS A 216 2.21 12.54 -6.28
N ALA A 217 3.32 12.38 -5.58
CA ALA A 217 4.02 13.46 -4.92
C ALA A 217 4.69 14.39 -5.94
N VAL A 218 4.44 15.69 -5.82
CA VAL A 218 4.99 16.74 -6.68
C VAL A 218 5.50 17.88 -5.80
N ASN A 219 6.63 18.46 -6.17
CA ASN A 219 7.10 19.71 -5.60
C ASN A 219 6.20 20.85 -6.13
N PRO A 220 5.50 21.62 -5.28
CA PRO A 220 4.60 22.71 -5.72
C PRO A 220 5.27 23.77 -6.59
N ASP A 221 6.58 23.98 -6.44
CA ASP A 221 7.36 24.92 -7.26
C ASP A 221 7.72 24.35 -8.64
N GLN A 222 7.53 23.05 -8.84
CA GLN A 222 7.78 22.33 -10.10
C GLN A 222 6.56 21.50 -10.53
N PRO A 223 5.38 22.12 -10.75
CA PRO A 223 4.12 21.40 -10.98
C PRO A 223 4.06 20.63 -12.31
N LYS A 224 5.05 20.82 -13.20
CA LYS A 224 5.17 20.11 -14.47
C LYS A 224 6.16 18.94 -14.42
N ALA A 225 6.89 18.76 -13.31
CA ALA A 225 7.76 17.61 -13.14
C ALA A 225 6.92 16.33 -13.08
N GLU A 226 7.48 15.22 -13.56
CA GLU A 226 6.83 13.91 -13.42
C GLU A 226 6.64 13.60 -11.92
N PRO A 227 5.43 13.23 -11.48
CA PRO A 227 5.17 12.95 -10.09
C PRO A 227 5.91 11.69 -9.63
N VAL A 228 6.38 11.71 -8.39
CA VAL A 228 6.87 10.51 -7.74
C VAL A 228 5.68 9.71 -7.25
N VAL A 229 5.52 8.50 -7.79
CA VAL A 229 4.45 7.59 -7.40
C VAL A 229 4.89 6.78 -6.19
N LEU A 230 4.08 6.79 -5.13
CA LEU A 230 4.28 6.01 -3.91
C LEU A 230 2.99 5.25 -3.59
N THR A 231 3.08 3.91 -3.52
CA THR A 231 1.91 3.05 -3.33
C THR A 231 1.96 2.13 -2.11
N ALA A 232 3.10 2.07 -1.40
CA ALA A 232 3.30 1.47 -0.08
C ALA A 232 4.80 1.49 0.28
N GLY A 233 5.18 1.80 1.52
CA GLY A 233 6.57 1.64 1.97
C GLY A 233 7.19 2.93 2.51
N VAL A 234 8.46 3.19 2.16
CA VAL A 234 9.24 4.30 2.71
C VAL A 234 9.67 5.24 1.59
N ALA A 235 9.37 6.53 1.76
CA ALA A 235 9.89 7.62 0.95
C ALA A 235 10.98 8.39 1.69
N ARG A 236 11.84 9.05 0.93
CA ARG A 236 12.91 9.92 1.44
C ARG A 236 12.82 11.31 0.82
N TYR A 237 13.00 12.34 1.63
CA TYR A 237 13.02 13.75 1.22
C TYR A 237 14.33 14.42 1.62
N ASN A 238 15.02 14.99 0.64
CA ASN A 238 16.25 15.74 0.83
C ASN A 238 15.92 17.21 1.05
N THR A 239 16.08 17.68 2.29
CA THR A 239 15.74 19.05 2.70
C THR A 239 16.62 20.12 2.06
N ARG A 240 17.80 19.77 1.53
CA ARG A 240 18.72 20.72 0.86
C ARG A 240 18.39 20.90 -0.62
N SER A 241 18.12 19.81 -1.33
CA SER A 241 17.84 19.84 -2.78
C SER A 241 16.36 19.93 -3.11
N GLY A 242 15.46 19.65 -2.15
CA GLY A 242 14.03 19.49 -2.40
C GLY A 242 13.68 18.21 -3.15
N ALA A 243 14.64 17.28 -3.32
CA ALA A 243 14.40 16.01 -4.01
C ALA A 243 13.57 15.07 -3.13
N PHE A 244 12.54 14.47 -3.72
CA PHE A 244 11.71 13.45 -3.12
C PHE A 244 11.85 12.16 -3.94
N GLU A 245 12.02 11.02 -3.28
CA GLU A 245 12.11 9.72 -3.95
C GLU A 245 11.55 8.59 -3.08
N VAL A 246 11.22 7.46 -3.72
CA VAL A 246 10.89 6.23 -3.01
C VAL A 246 12.19 5.54 -2.59
N PHE A 247 12.39 5.36 -1.29
CA PHE A 247 13.56 4.66 -0.75
C PHE A 247 13.42 3.14 -0.93
N ALA A 248 12.26 2.59 -0.58
CA ALA A 248 11.91 1.19 -0.75
C ALA A 248 10.38 1.05 -0.78
N GLU A 249 9.85 0.10 -1.54
CA GLU A 249 8.40 -0.05 -1.77
C GLU A 249 7.89 -1.44 -1.36
N GLY A 250 6.66 -1.54 -0.87
CA GLY A 250 6.01 -2.79 -0.44
C GLY A 250 5.44 -2.70 0.98
N THR A 251 5.28 -3.84 1.65
CA THR A 251 4.65 -3.97 2.98
C THR A 251 3.12 -3.74 2.97
N SER A 252 2.55 -3.21 4.02
CA SER A 252 1.11 -3.05 4.23
C SER A 252 0.81 -1.62 4.70
N ASN A 253 0.50 -1.46 5.98
CA ASN A 253 0.38 -0.19 6.69
C ASN A 253 1.57 -0.04 7.66
N PRO A 254 2.72 0.47 7.19
CA PRO A 254 3.87 0.71 8.04
C PRO A 254 3.68 1.97 8.89
N TRP A 255 3.88 1.83 10.20
CA TRP A 255 3.86 2.92 11.17
C TRP A 255 5.23 3.07 11.82
N GLY A 256 6.08 3.89 11.19
CA GLY A 256 7.42 4.18 11.67
C GLY A 256 8.53 3.42 10.94
N VAL A 257 9.68 4.08 10.89
CA VAL A 257 10.96 3.56 10.41
C VAL A 257 12.05 4.00 11.38
N ASP A 258 12.98 3.11 11.72
CA ASP A 258 14.16 3.45 12.52
C ASP A 258 15.40 2.73 12.01
N PHE A 259 16.56 3.23 12.39
CA PHE A 259 17.86 2.77 11.91
C PHE A 259 18.67 2.15 13.02
N ASP A 260 19.31 1.01 12.76
CA ASP A 260 20.32 0.46 13.66
C ASP A 260 21.59 1.35 13.70
N ARG A 261 22.56 0.95 14.54
CA ARG A 261 23.83 1.66 14.71
C ARG A 261 24.69 1.71 13.43
N TYR A 262 24.43 0.83 12.47
CA TYR A 262 25.13 0.75 11.19
C TYR A 262 24.40 1.50 10.08
N GLY A 263 23.20 2.04 10.35
CA GLY A 263 22.38 2.76 9.39
C GLY A 263 21.56 1.85 8.45
N ASN A 264 21.18 0.66 8.90
CA ASN A 264 20.20 -0.20 8.23
C ASN A 264 18.78 0.18 8.65
N ALA A 265 17.85 0.27 7.71
CA ALA A 265 16.48 0.73 7.95
C ALA A 265 15.55 -0.44 8.27
N PHE A 266 14.73 -0.29 9.32
CA PHE A 266 13.74 -1.27 9.74
C PHE A 266 12.36 -0.63 9.84
N VAL A 267 11.35 -1.38 9.42
CA VAL A 267 9.95 -0.94 9.43
C VAL A 267 9.09 -2.05 10.01
N SER A 268 8.19 -1.66 10.92
CA SER A 268 7.10 -2.52 11.38
C SER A 268 5.84 -2.26 10.56
N ALA A 269 5.08 -3.32 10.26
CA ALA A 269 3.90 -3.25 9.40
C ALA A 269 2.73 -4.07 9.95
N CYS A 270 1.52 -3.51 9.90
CA CYS A 270 0.28 -4.19 10.33
C CYS A 270 -0.17 -5.29 9.34
N VAL A 271 -1.11 -6.15 9.75
CA VAL A 271 -1.84 -7.15 8.92
C VAL A 271 -0.99 -8.31 8.37
N ILE A 272 0.21 -8.05 7.85
CA ILE A 272 1.16 -9.05 7.35
C ILE A 272 2.23 -9.33 8.41
N ASP A 273 3.34 -9.96 8.02
CA ASP A 273 4.48 -10.17 8.91
C ASP A 273 4.99 -8.84 9.50
N HIS A 274 5.45 -8.89 10.76
CA HIS A 274 5.53 -7.68 11.59
C HIS A 274 6.78 -6.82 11.38
N LEU A 275 7.84 -7.33 10.73
CA LEU A 275 9.11 -6.60 10.63
C LEU A 275 9.84 -6.86 9.30
N PHE A 276 10.40 -5.79 8.74
CA PHE A 276 11.14 -5.77 7.48
C PHE A 276 12.47 -5.01 7.64
N HIS A 277 13.54 -5.52 7.01
CA HIS A 277 14.75 -4.75 6.74
C HIS A 277 14.66 -4.18 5.32
N LEU A 278 14.63 -2.85 5.20
CA LEU A 278 14.47 -2.15 3.93
C LEU A 278 15.83 -1.69 3.37
N ALA A 279 16.23 -2.29 2.26
CA ALA A 279 17.39 -1.89 1.50
C ALA A 279 17.01 -0.81 0.45
N PRO A 280 17.88 0.16 0.15
CA PRO A 280 17.60 1.18 -0.85
C PRO A 280 17.28 0.57 -2.22
N GLY A 281 16.14 0.91 -2.81
CA GLY A 281 15.64 0.35 -4.07
C GLY A 281 14.94 -1.01 -3.96
N GLY A 282 14.78 -1.56 -2.74
CA GLY A 282 14.12 -2.84 -2.53
C GLY A 282 12.62 -2.80 -2.83
N LEU A 283 12.10 -3.90 -3.39
CA LEU A 283 10.66 -4.13 -3.56
C LEU A 283 10.24 -5.31 -2.67
N TYR A 284 9.32 -5.10 -1.75
CA TYR A 284 8.96 -6.03 -0.70
C TYR A 284 7.57 -6.61 -0.89
N SER A 285 7.36 -7.80 -0.31
CA SER A 285 6.07 -8.47 -0.27
C SER A 285 5.05 -7.52 0.36
N ARG A 286 3.87 -7.42 -0.26
CA ARG A 286 2.85 -6.44 0.10
C ARG A 286 1.48 -7.06 0.33
N GLN A 287 0.69 -6.45 1.21
CA GLN A 287 -0.66 -6.95 1.57
C GLN A 287 -1.59 -7.03 0.35
N ALA A 288 -1.56 -6.00 -0.49
CA ALA A 288 -2.42 -5.91 -1.66
C ALA A 288 -1.86 -4.96 -2.72
N GLY A 289 -2.45 -4.96 -3.91
CA GLY A 289 -1.98 -4.19 -5.06
C GLY A 289 -0.66 -4.69 -5.66
N GLN A 290 -0.24 -4.07 -6.75
CA GLN A 290 1.06 -4.30 -7.39
C GLN A 290 1.91 -3.06 -7.25
N ALA A 291 3.22 -3.23 -7.05
CA ALA A 291 4.14 -2.11 -7.14
C ALA A 291 4.08 -1.51 -8.57
N PRO A 292 4.22 -0.18 -8.75
CA PRO A 292 4.30 0.51 -10.06
C PRO A 292 5.58 0.17 -10.87
N HIS A 293 6.14 -1.01 -10.61
CA HIS A 293 7.52 -1.39 -10.84
C HIS A 293 7.62 -2.78 -11.52
N PRO A 294 6.97 -3.00 -12.70
CA PRO A 294 6.83 -4.30 -13.35
C PRO A 294 8.12 -5.08 -13.67
N TYR A 295 9.28 -4.42 -13.79
CA TYR A 295 10.53 -5.07 -14.18
C TYR A 295 11.39 -5.56 -13.00
N GLY A 296 10.93 -5.41 -11.75
CA GLY A 296 11.57 -6.04 -10.59
C GLY A 296 11.46 -7.58 -10.61
N TYR A 297 10.40 -8.11 -11.23
CA TYR A 297 10.07 -9.53 -11.43
C TYR A 297 9.92 -10.42 -10.19
N GLU A 298 10.22 -9.92 -9.00
CA GLU A 298 9.99 -10.58 -7.72
C GLU A 298 9.89 -9.54 -6.58
N TYR A 299 9.49 -10.02 -5.41
CA TYR A 299 9.47 -9.26 -4.17
C TYR A 299 10.40 -9.91 -3.13
N LEU A 300 11.04 -9.07 -2.31
CA LEU A 300 11.77 -9.47 -1.11
C LEU A 300 10.79 -9.83 0.02
N PRO A 301 11.13 -10.82 0.86
CA PRO A 301 10.28 -11.22 1.98
C PRO A 301 10.42 -10.28 3.20
N SER A 302 9.59 -10.51 4.21
CA SER A 302 9.84 -10.06 5.59
C SER A 302 11.09 -10.73 6.17
N ILE A 303 11.55 -10.28 7.34
CA ILE A 303 12.70 -10.86 8.03
C ILE A 303 12.32 -11.77 9.20
N VAL A 304 11.03 -12.00 9.46
CA VAL A 304 10.54 -12.66 10.67
C VAL A 304 10.59 -14.19 10.54
N ASP A 305 10.90 -14.88 11.64
CA ASP A 305 10.79 -16.34 11.75
C ASP A 305 9.62 -16.80 12.65
N HIS A 306 8.87 -15.84 13.20
CA HIS A 306 7.74 -16.06 14.10
C HIS A 306 6.71 -14.94 13.94
N LYS A 307 5.61 -15.05 14.69
CA LYS A 307 4.55 -14.02 14.78
C LYS A 307 4.25 -13.72 16.25
N HIS A 308 3.92 -12.46 16.52
CA HIS A 308 3.32 -12.01 17.77
C HIS A 308 1.80 -12.18 17.77
N HIS A 309 1.15 -11.88 18.88
CA HIS A 309 -0.31 -12.00 19.01
C HIS A 309 -1.02 -10.86 18.26
N MET A 310 -1.79 -11.22 17.22
CA MET A 310 -2.57 -10.31 16.36
C MET A 310 -1.73 -9.25 15.62
N ALA A 311 -1.99 -9.06 14.33
CA ALA A 311 -1.14 -8.24 13.46
C ALA A 311 -1.59 -6.77 13.42
N ALA A 312 -1.38 -6.00 14.50
CA ALA A 312 -1.67 -4.56 14.55
C ALA A 312 -0.53 -3.79 15.24
N TYR A 313 0.57 -3.65 14.51
CA TYR A 313 1.81 -3.07 15.02
C TYR A 313 1.97 -1.60 14.66
N ALA A 314 2.41 -0.79 15.62
CA ALA A 314 2.62 0.64 15.43
C ALA A 314 3.88 1.11 16.15
N GLY A 315 4.60 2.02 15.51
CA GLY A 315 5.93 2.45 15.95
C GLY A 315 6.99 1.38 15.76
N VAL A 316 8.24 1.82 15.62
CA VAL A 316 9.41 0.96 15.70
C VAL A 316 10.55 1.74 16.34
N ASN A 317 11.25 1.12 17.28
CA ASN A 317 12.47 1.68 17.88
C ASN A 317 13.56 0.62 17.95
N ILE A 318 14.71 0.92 17.35
CA ILE A 318 15.91 0.09 17.48
C ILE A 318 16.71 0.59 18.67
N LEU A 319 16.71 -0.19 19.75
CA LEU A 319 17.26 0.19 21.06
C LEU A 319 18.75 0.59 20.98
N GLN A 320 19.04 1.87 21.21
CA GLN A 320 20.40 2.44 21.16
C GLN A 320 20.61 3.56 22.22
N GLY A 321 19.75 3.61 23.23
CA GLY A 321 19.91 4.46 24.40
C GLY A 321 20.83 3.81 25.42
N ASP A 322 21.57 4.60 26.20
CA ASP A 322 22.60 4.13 27.14
C ASP A 322 22.08 3.82 28.55
N GLN A 323 20.79 4.06 28.82
CA GLN A 323 20.20 3.82 30.13
C GLN A 323 19.89 2.33 30.37
N TRP A 324 19.47 1.62 29.32
CA TRP A 324 19.11 0.21 29.40
C TRP A 324 20.35 -0.70 29.39
N PRO A 325 20.30 -1.86 30.05
CA PRO A 325 21.41 -2.81 30.08
C PRO A 325 21.87 -3.24 28.67
N LYS A 326 23.16 -3.57 28.54
CA LYS A 326 23.81 -3.82 27.25
C LYS A 326 23.18 -4.97 26.45
N GLU A 327 22.63 -5.96 27.15
CA GLU A 327 21.98 -7.12 26.54
C GLU A 327 20.73 -6.77 25.71
N TRP A 328 20.10 -5.60 25.93
CA TRP A 328 18.94 -5.13 25.17
C TRP A 328 19.30 -4.33 23.91
N GLN A 329 20.55 -3.91 23.78
CA GLN A 329 20.97 -3.00 22.72
C GLN A 329 20.85 -3.68 21.34
N GLY A 330 20.26 -2.96 20.39
CA GLY A 330 19.99 -3.45 19.03
C GLY A 330 18.73 -4.29 18.88
N ALA A 331 17.94 -4.50 19.95
CA ALA A 331 16.62 -5.11 19.81
C ALA A 331 15.64 -4.17 19.07
N ALA A 332 14.70 -4.75 18.35
CA ALA A 332 13.60 -4.01 17.75
C ALA A 332 12.39 -4.06 18.70
N LEU A 333 11.92 -2.90 19.13
CA LEU A 333 10.66 -2.73 19.88
C LEU A 333 9.59 -2.16 18.96
N HIS A 334 8.38 -2.68 19.04
CA HIS A 334 7.21 -2.15 18.35
C HIS A 334 5.97 -2.26 19.22
N GLY A 335 5.11 -1.24 19.15
CA GLY A 335 3.82 -1.26 19.83
C GLY A 335 2.85 -2.21 19.13
N ASN A 336 1.94 -2.80 19.90
CA ASN A 336 0.86 -3.63 19.40
C ASN A 336 -0.45 -3.22 20.05
N ILE A 337 -1.31 -2.59 19.26
CA ILE A 337 -2.56 -1.96 19.73
C ILE A 337 -3.68 -2.98 19.96
N HIS A 338 -3.61 -4.17 19.35
CA HIS A 338 -4.56 -5.25 19.61
C HIS A 338 -4.21 -6.07 20.84
N GLN A 339 -2.92 -6.17 21.17
CA GLN A 339 -2.44 -6.89 22.34
C GLN A 339 -2.30 -5.99 23.57
N ASN A 340 -2.38 -4.67 23.41
CA ASN A 340 -2.05 -3.69 24.45
C ASN A 340 -0.64 -3.95 25.00
N ALA A 341 0.35 -4.04 24.10
CA ALA A 341 1.70 -4.48 24.44
C ALA A 341 2.80 -3.75 23.67
N LEU A 342 4.03 -3.80 24.19
CA LEU A 342 5.25 -3.58 23.40
C LEU A 342 5.90 -4.94 23.14
N ASN A 343 5.89 -5.37 21.90
CA ASN A 343 6.59 -6.59 21.49
C ASN A 343 8.09 -6.30 21.26
N ILE A 344 8.91 -7.34 21.28
CA ILE A 344 10.37 -7.22 21.12
C ILE A 344 10.97 -8.37 20.29
N ASP A 345 11.89 -8.02 19.40
CA ASP A 345 12.59 -8.93 18.50
C ASP A 345 14.11 -8.79 18.58
N ARG A 346 14.82 -9.92 18.45
CA ARG A 346 16.28 -9.96 18.26
C ARG A 346 16.60 -9.93 16.77
N LEU A 347 17.38 -8.94 16.35
CA LEU A 347 17.89 -8.83 14.98
C LEU A 347 19.25 -9.54 14.87
N SER A 348 19.35 -10.52 13.95
CA SER A 348 20.59 -11.24 13.66
C SER A 348 20.95 -11.11 12.17
N PRO A 349 22.18 -10.72 11.81
CA PRO A 349 22.59 -10.65 10.40
C PRO A 349 22.48 -11.99 9.68
N LYS A 350 22.03 -11.97 8.42
CA LYS A 350 21.96 -13.11 7.50
C LYS A 350 22.22 -12.65 6.07
N GLY A 351 23.39 -12.99 5.53
CA GLY A 351 23.85 -12.42 4.26
C GLY A 351 23.93 -10.90 4.34
N SER A 352 23.40 -10.21 3.33
CA SER A 352 23.27 -8.76 3.30
C SER A 352 22.01 -8.21 4.00
N SER A 353 21.26 -9.06 4.71
CA SER A 353 20.02 -8.72 5.42
C SER A 353 20.01 -9.28 6.85
N PHE A 354 18.82 -9.46 7.44
CA PHE A 354 18.62 -9.89 8.82
C PHE A 354 17.57 -11.00 8.94
N VAL A 355 17.57 -11.65 10.10
CA VAL A 355 16.45 -12.43 10.64
C VAL A 355 16.01 -11.77 11.95
N ALA A 356 14.70 -11.64 12.15
CA ALA A 356 14.06 -11.19 13.38
C ALA A 356 13.48 -12.41 14.11
N SER A 357 14.06 -12.71 15.26
CA SER A 357 13.72 -13.86 16.09
C SER A 357 13.16 -13.41 17.43
N ARG A 358 12.38 -14.29 18.09
CA ARG A 358 11.88 -14.04 19.45
C ARG A 358 13.01 -13.68 20.39
N TRP A 359 12.80 -12.66 21.22
CA TRP A 359 13.81 -12.21 22.16
C TRP A 359 14.09 -13.25 23.26
N ASN A 360 13.04 -13.78 23.89
CA ASN A 360 13.12 -14.82 24.91
C ASN A 360 11.81 -15.65 24.96
N ASP A 361 11.81 -16.71 25.77
CA ASP A 361 10.65 -17.61 25.96
C ASP A 361 9.54 -17.00 26.85
N SER A 362 9.83 -15.89 27.56
CA SER A 362 8.97 -15.31 28.58
C SER A 362 7.83 -14.43 28.02
N GLY A 363 7.90 -14.04 26.74
CA GLY A 363 6.88 -13.23 26.06
C GLY A 363 7.36 -11.85 25.66
N ASP A 364 6.41 -10.92 25.51
CA ASP A 364 6.63 -9.53 25.07
C ASP A 364 7.28 -8.66 26.13
N PHE A 365 7.83 -7.51 25.75
CA PHE A 365 8.55 -6.64 26.68
C PHE A 365 7.62 -5.98 27.69
N LEU A 366 6.54 -5.35 27.23
CA LEU A 366 5.54 -4.72 28.10
C LEU A 366 4.18 -5.30 27.77
N THR A 367 3.43 -5.75 28.77
CA THR A 367 2.03 -6.17 28.62
C THR A 367 1.14 -5.52 29.67
N THR A 368 -0.14 -5.36 29.37
CA THR A 368 -1.15 -4.87 30.33
C THR A 368 -2.50 -5.55 30.08
N LYS A 369 -3.40 -5.46 31.05
CA LYS A 369 -4.82 -5.85 30.91
C LYS A 369 -5.73 -4.66 30.62
N ASP A 370 -5.16 -3.45 30.59
CA ASP A 370 -5.89 -2.25 30.23
C ASP A 370 -6.12 -2.23 28.72
N GLY A 371 -7.35 -2.56 28.31
CA GLY A 371 -7.75 -2.62 26.91
C GLY A 371 -7.72 -1.26 26.19
N TRP A 372 -7.48 -0.16 26.91
CA TRP A 372 -7.36 1.18 26.33
C TRP A 372 -5.91 1.52 25.93
N PHE A 373 -4.91 0.82 26.47
CA PHE A 373 -3.51 1.13 26.20
C PHE A 373 -3.14 0.80 24.75
N MET A 374 -2.81 1.84 23.97
CA MET A 374 -2.54 1.73 22.53
C MET A 374 -1.20 2.39 22.21
N PRO A 375 -0.08 1.65 22.30
CA PRO A 375 1.23 2.20 21.98
C PRO A 375 1.37 2.38 20.47
N VAL A 376 1.33 3.63 20.01
CA VAL A 376 1.35 3.99 18.58
C VAL A 376 2.69 4.53 18.10
N SER A 377 3.55 4.99 19.01
CA SER A 377 4.90 5.46 18.70
C SER A 377 5.86 5.21 19.86
N THR A 378 7.11 4.91 19.55
CA THR A 378 8.18 4.67 20.52
C THR A 378 9.48 5.35 20.07
N GLN A 379 10.20 6.00 20.98
CA GLN A 379 11.49 6.64 20.66
C GLN A 379 12.47 6.58 21.84
N THR A 380 13.76 6.65 21.55
CA THR A 380 14.80 6.88 22.56
C THR A 380 14.88 8.37 22.90
N GLY A 381 14.83 8.71 24.19
CA GLY A 381 14.87 10.09 24.67
C GLY A 381 16.28 10.62 25.02
N PRO A 382 16.37 11.88 25.48
CA PRO A 382 17.63 12.53 25.85
C PRO A 382 18.37 11.85 27.02
N ASP A 383 17.62 11.17 27.87
CA ASP A 383 18.05 10.37 29.02
C ASP A 383 18.45 8.93 28.68
N GLY A 384 18.29 8.52 27.42
CA GLY A 384 18.58 7.16 26.95
C GLY A 384 17.50 6.14 27.29
N ALA A 385 16.36 6.56 27.85
CA ALA A 385 15.21 5.70 28.10
C ALA A 385 14.36 5.50 26.83
N VAL A 386 13.45 4.52 26.87
CA VAL A 386 12.41 4.36 25.85
C VAL A 386 11.17 5.13 26.27
N TRP A 387 10.67 5.96 25.37
CA TRP A 387 9.46 6.74 25.52
C TRP A 387 8.36 6.13 24.67
N VAL A 388 7.15 6.07 25.21
CA VAL A 388 6.00 5.39 24.62
C VAL A 388 4.85 6.37 24.55
N MET A 389 4.35 6.56 23.34
CA MET A 389 3.16 7.35 23.06
C MET A 389 1.94 6.43 23.05
N ASP A 390 1.04 6.69 23.98
CA ASP A 390 -0.17 5.93 24.21
C ASP A 390 -1.37 6.77 23.74
N TRP A 391 -1.97 6.34 22.62
CA TRP A 391 -3.16 6.98 22.05
C TRP A 391 -4.34 6.97 23.05
N TYR A 392 -4.40 5.93 23.88
CA TYR A 392 -5.39 5.69 24.94
C TYR A 392 -6.87 5.81 24.50
N ASP A 393 -7.37 4.78 23.82
CA ASP A 393 -8.75 4.72 23.31
C ASP A 393 -9.30 3.30 23.42
N LYS A 394 -10.62 3.17 23.57
CA LYS A 394 -11.33 1.90 23.55
C LYS A 394 -11.48 1.30 22.16
N TYR A 395 -11.26 2.06 21.08
CA TYR A 395 -11.36 1.63 19.69
C TYR A 395 -9.98 1.32 19.11
N PRO A 396 -9.53 0.05 19.19
CA PRO A 396 -8.17 -0.30 18.82
C PRO A 396 -7.91 -0.27 17.30
N CYS A 397 -8.94 -0.16 16.46
CA CYS A 397 -8.83 -0.33 15.01
C CYS A 397 -9.70 0.67 14.24
N TYR A 398 -9.30 1.04 13.03
CA TYR A 398 -10.02 1.99 12.19
C TYR A 398 -11.48 1.57 11.90
N GLN A 399 -11.77 0.27 11.80
CA GLN A 399 -13.11 -0.24 11.59
C GLN A 399 -14.05 0.19 12.72
N ASN A 400 -13.58 0.18 13.97
CA ASN A 400 -14.32 0.67 15.12
C ASN A 400 -14.58 2.17 15.01
N ALA A 401 -13.51 2.93 14.79
CA ALA A 401 -13.58 4.36 14.66
C ALA A 401 -14.51 4.78 13.52
N ASN A 402 -14.51 4.07 12.39
CA ASN A 402 -15.38 4.39 11.25
C ASN A 402 -16.84 3.98 11.49
N ALA A 403 -17.08 2.88 12.20
CA ALA A 403 -18.44 2.45 12.56
C ALA A 403 -19.09 3.36 13.62
N ASP A 404 -18.28 3.89 14.54
CA ASP A 404 -18.70 4.87 15.55
C ASP A 404 -17.71 6.04 15.67
N PRO A 405 -17.72 6.99 14.71
CA PRO A 405 -16.78 8.11 14.73
C PRO A 405 -16.96 9.03 15.93
N GLU A 406 -18.18 9.11 16.46
CA GLU A 406 -18.49 9.93 17.64
C GLU A 406 -17.98 9.32 18.94
N GLY A 407 -17.72 8.00 18.96
CA GLY A 407 -17.22 7.28 20.12
C GLY A 407 -15.70 7.20 20.25
N VAL A 408 -14.94 7.66 19.24
CA VAL A 408 -13.48 7.83 19.33
C VAL A 408 -13.18 8.80 20.47
N ASP A 409 -12.30 8.41 21.37
CA ASP A 409 -12.00 9.19 22.56
C ASP A 409 -11.27 10.48 22.17
N ARG A 410 -11.62 11.61 22.81
CA ARG A 410 -11.08 12.97 22.63
C ARG A 410 -10.65 13.63 23.94
N GLU A 411 -10.58 12.83 25.01
CA GLU A 411 -10.36 13.30 26.37
C GLU A 411 -9.08 12.74 26.98
N HIS A 412 -8.52 11.66 26.43
CA HIS A 412 -7.41 10.92 27.00
C HIS A 412 -6.24 10.77 26.02
N GLY A 413 -5.07 10.55 26.59
CA GLY A 413 -3.83 10.28 25.86
C GLY A 413 -2.64 10.48 26.77
N ARG A 414 -1.59 9.68 26.59
CA ARG A 414 -0.52 9.58 27.59
C ARG A 414 0.85 9.43 26.96
N ILE A 415 1.84 9.93 27.68
CA ILE A 415 3.26 9.70 27.39
C ILE A 415 3.86 8.97 28.58
N TRP A 416 4.42 7.80 28.31
CA TRP A 416 5.09 6.95 29.29
C TRP A 416 6.59 6.90 29.04
N ARG A 417 7.36 6.71 30.11
CA ARG A 417 8.81 6.48 30.08
C ARG A 417 9.09 5.11 30.67
N VAL A 418 9.84 4.29 29.94
CA VAL A 418 10.34 3.00 30.43
C VAL A 418 11.79 3.17 30.86
N VAL A 419 11.98 3.25 32.17
CA VAL A 419 13.28 3.52 32.79
C VAL A 419 13.90 2.27 33.40
N TRP A 420 15.22 2.22 33.42
CA TRP A 420 15.96 1.18 34.14
C TRP A 420 16.33 1.64 35.56
N THR A 421 15.84 0.92 36.56
CA THR A 421 16.14 1.14 37.99
C THR A 421 16.95 0.03 38.64
N GLY A 422 17.11 -1.10 37.95
CA GLY A 422 17.90 -2.23 38.43
C GLY A 422 17.38 -2.77 39.76
N ALA A 423 18.23 -2.80 40.78
CA ALA A 423 17.86 -3.28 42.11
C ALA A 423 17.29 -2.18 43.03
N GLU A 424 17.12 -0.95 42.54
CA GLU A 424 16.67 0.21 43.32
C GLU A 424 15.34 0.78 42.81
N PRO A 425 14.20 0.09 43.05
CA PRO A 425 12.91 0.57 42.59
C PRO A 425 12.58 1.98 43.11
N GLY A 426 12.04 2.83 42.25
CA GLY A 426 11.64 4.20 42.58
C GLY A 426 12.78 5.21 42.61
N ARG A 427 14.03 4.84 42.29
CA ARG A 427 15.14 5.81 42.23
C ARG A 427 14.82 6.96 41.25
N PRO A 428 15.13 8.23 41.56
CA PRO A 428 14.96 9.33 40.61
C PRO A 428 15.73 9.08 39.31
N VAL A 429 15.09 9.34 38.17
CA VAL A 429 15.70 9.22 36.83
C VAL A 429 15.29 10.42 36.00
N ALA A 430 16.25 11.34 35.81
CA ALA A 430 16.02 12.59 35.08
C ALA A 430 15.57 12.33 33.63
N SER A 431 14.73 13.21 33.08
CA SER A 431 14.26 13.14 31.68
C SER A 431 15.32 13.58 30.66
N ARG A 432 16.32 14.35 31.12
CA ARG A 432 17.44 14.86 30.33
C ARG A 432 18.66 15.08 31.23
N PRO A 433 19.89 15.15 30.68
CA PRO A 433 21.11 15.27 31.49
C PRO A 433 21.17 16.53 32.35
N GLU A 434 20.66 17.66 31.83
CA GLU A 434 20.65 18.95 32.51
C GLU A 434 19.32 19.67 32.23
N ALA A 435 18.72 20.30 33.25
CA ALA A 435 17.46 21.04 33.10
C ALA A 435 17.57 22.21 32.10
N ALA A 436 18.72 22.91 32.08
CA ALA A 436 18.99 24.02 31.18
C ALA A 436 19.67 23.62 29.84
N MET A 437 19.60 22.33 29.47
CA MET A 437 20.24 21.81 28.25
C MET A 437 19.75 22.58 27.01
N ASN A 438 20.70 23.05 26.20
CA ASN A 438 20.46 23.65 24.89
C ASN A 438 21.62 23.30 23.95
N LEU A 439 21.44 22.27 23.12
CA LEU A 439 22.50 21.82 22.22
C LEU A 439 22.71 22.77 21.04
N SER A 440 21.68 23.46 20.53
CA SER A 440 21.83 24.38 19.40
C SER A 440 22.71 25.60 19.73
N GLY A 441 22.76 26.00 21.01
CA GLY A 441 23.64 27.03 21.52
C GLY A 441 25.13 26.65 21.61
N LEU A 442 25.48 25.37 21.47
CA LEU A 442 26.88 24.92 21.61
C LEU A 442 27.74 25.27 20.39
N PRO A 443 29.03 25.60 20.56
CA PRO A 443 29.99 25.68 19.47
C PRO A 443 30.08 24.35 18.71
N SER A 444 30.32 24.39 17.38
CA SER A 444 30.35 23.18 16.56
C SER A 444 31.43 22.18 16.98
N ALA A 445 32.53 22.67 17.56
CA ALA A 445 33.58 21.80 18.11
C ALA A 445 33.08 20.95 19.29
N ASP A 446 32.14 21.48 20.09
CA ASP A 446 31.55 20.75 21.21
C ASP A 446 30.43 19.82 20.73
N LEU A 447 29.61 20.25 19.77
CA LEU A 447 28.66 19.37 19.09
C LEU A 447 29.36 18.17 18.43
N ALA A 448 30.51 18.38 17.80
CA ALA A 448 31.29 17.29 17.20
C ALA A 448 31.68 16.22 18.23
N LYS A 449 31.95 16.59 19.50
CA LYS A 449 32.25 15.62 20.56
C LYS A 449 31.04 14.75 20.90
N LEU A 450 29.83 15.31 20.83
CA LEU A 450 28.58 14.58 21.10
C LEU A 450 28.28 13.49 20.06
N LEU A 451 28.91 13.52 18.88
CA LEU A 451 28.82 12.42 17.92
C LEU A 451 29.43 11.11 18.43
N ALA A 452 30.23 11.15 19.50
CA ALA A 452 30.75 9.98 20.20
C ALA A 452 29.94 9.60 21.45
N HIS A 453 28.85 10.32 21.76
CA HIS A 453 28.05 10.07 22.95
C HIS A 453 27.40 8.67 22.89
N PRO A 454 27.33 7.92 24.01
CA PRO A 454 26.78 6.56 24.02
C PRO A 454 25.27 6.50 23.70
N ASN A 455 24.46 7.43 24.20
CA ASN A 455 23.06 7.60 23.76
C ASN A 455 22.96 8.13 22.31
N VAL A 456 22.26 7.39 21.45
CA VAL A 456 21.99 7.77 20.04
C VAL A 456 21.26 9.12 19.88
N TRP A 457 20.43 9.51 20.85
CA TRP A 457 19.70 10.78 20.79
C TRP A 457 20.66 11.97 20.68
N HIS A 458 21.70 12.00 21.52
CA HIS A 458 22.72 13.05 21.52
C HIS A 458 23.49 13.09 20.21
N ARG A 459 23.84 11.92 19.66
CA ARG A 459 24.53 11.81 18.36
C ARG A 459 23.67 12.37 17.22
N ARG A 460 22.42 11.89 17.10
CA ARG A 460 21.48 12.31 16.05
C ARG A 460 21.16 13.81 16.16
N MET A 461 20.97 14.32 17.37
CA MET A 461 20.69 15.75 17.62
C MET A 461 21.88 16.63 17.22
N ALA A 462 23.10 16.26 17.63
CA ALA A 462 24.31 16.98 17.24
C ALA A 462 24.55 16.95 15.73
N GLN A 463 24.36 15.79 15.08
CA GLN A 463 24.44 15.66 13.63
C GLN A 463 23.42 16.57 12.92
N ARG A 464 22.15 16.58 13.34
CA ARG A 464 21.09 17.45 12.77
C ARG A 464 21.49 18.92 12.83
N ILE A 465 21.92 19.39 14.02
CA ILE A 465 22.32 20.79 14.21
C ILE A 465 23.51 21.13 13.30
N LEU A 466 24.55 20.29 13.28
CA LEU A 466 25.73 20.47 12.41
C LEU A 466 25.34 20.47 10.92
N ASN A 467 24.48 19.56 10.49
CA ASN A 467 24.02 19.48 9.10
C ASN A 467 23.36 20.78 8.64
N GLY A 468 22.50 21.40 9.44
CA GLY A 468 21.90 22.68 9.06
C GLY A 468 22.84 23.88 9.23
N ARG A 469 23.95 23.76 9.99
CA ARG A 469 25.06 24.73 9.87
C ARG A 469 25.82 24.57 8.54
N GLY A 470 25.72 23.41 7.88
CA GLY A 470 26.26 23.18 6.54
C GLY A 470 27.76 23.41 6.44
N LEU A 471 28.20 24.01 5.33
CA LEU A 471 29.62 24.30 5.05
C LEU A 471 30.26 25.27 6.06
N THR A 472 29.46 26.07 6.77
CA THR A 472 29.96 27.03 7.76
C THR A 472 30.03 26.45 9.17
N ALA A 473 29.77 25.16 9.36
CA ALA A 473 29.80 24.51 10.66
C ALA A 473 31.07 24.81 11.46
N PHE A 474 32.25 24.90 10.84
CA PHE A 474 33.51 25.22 11.54
C PHE A 474 34.10 26.59 11.14
N GLY A 475 33.23 27.54 10.82
CA GLY A 475 33.58 28.87 10.29
C GLY A 475 33.78 28.86 8.77
N PRO A 476 34.07 30.03 8.16
CA PRO A 476 34.41 30.11 6.75
C PRO A 476 35.72 29.34 6.50
N ARG A 477 35.64 28.21 5.80
CA ARG A 477 36.79 27.38 5.44
C ARG A 477 36.67 26.91 4.00
N GLU A 478 37.81 26.68 3.38
CA GLU A 478 37.88 25.94 2.12
C GLU A 478 37.49 24.48 2.36
N LEU A 479 36.84 23.85 1.37
CA LEU A 479 36.31 22.47 1.42
C LEU A 479 37.37 21.39 1.73
N HIS A 480 38.67 21.72 1.74
CA HIS A 480 39.79 20.77 1.88
C HIS A 480 40.53 20.83 3.23
N VAL A 481 40.10 21.68 4.17
CA VAL A 481 40.74 21.77 5.49
C VAL A 481 40.15 20.75 6.47
N SER A 482 41.00 19.91 7.05
CA SER A 482 40.59 18.94 8.09
C SER A 482 39.88 19.64 9.27
N THR A 483 38.79 19.04 9.72
CA THR A 483 37.94 19.52 10.82
C THR A 483 37.93 18.49 11.96
N PRO A 484 37.36 18.82 13.14
CA PRO A 484 37.17 17.81 14.20
C PRO A 484 36.42 16.55 13.73
N LEU A 485 35.52 16.68 12.73
CA LEU A 485 34.81 15.52 12.15
C LEU A 485 35.75 14.61 11.37
N HIS A 486 36.66 15.17 10.58
CA HIS A 486 37.67 14.42 9.85
C HIS A 486 38.63 13.67 10.78
N GLU A 487 39.04 14.32 11.88
CA GLU A 487 39.84 13.67 12.92
C GLU A 487 39.07 12.54 13.61
N MET A 488 37.80 12.76 13.94
CA MET A 488 36.94 11.73 14.54
C MET A 488 36.72 10.53 13.59
N LEU A 489 36.53 10.77 12.29
CA LEU A 489 36.42 9.69 11.30
C LEU A 489 37.67 8.79 11.29
N ARG A 490 38.86 9.41 11.33
CA ARG A 490 40.14 8.70 11.26
C ARG A 490 40.56 8.05 12.58
N LYS A 491 40.32 8.73 13.71
CA LYS A 491 40.90 8.40 15.03
C LYS A 491 39.87 8.13 16.13
N GLY A 492 38.57 8.20 15.83
CA GLY A 492 37.52 7.95 16.82
C GLY A 492 37.61 6.55 17.43
N GLU A 493 37.40 6.45 18.74
CA GLU A 493 37.59 5.19 19.47
C GLU A 493 36.49 4.16 19.21
N SER A 494 35.26 4.61 18.93
CA SER A 494 34.10 3.75 18.65
C SER A 494 33.67 3.85 17.19
N LEU A 495 33.15 2.74 16.65
CA LEU A 495 32.58 2.71 15.31
C LEU A 495 31.40 3.69 15.17
N ASP A 496 30.58 3.86 16.20
CA ASP A 496 29.44 4.80 16.16
C ASP A 496 29.90 6.25 15.99
N ALA A 497 31.00 6.64 16.65
CA ALA A 497 31.58 7.98 16.52
C ALA A 497 32.09 8.20 15.09
N ARG A 498 32.79 7.21 14.53
CA ARG A 498 33.36 7.29 13.18
C ARG A 498 32.28 7.33 12.10
N LEU A 499 31.23 6.52 12.23
CA LEU A 499 30.06 6.54 11.33
C LEU A 499 29.31 7.88 11.44
N SER A 500 29.03 8.35 12.66
CA SER A 500 28.36 9.64 12.89
C SER A 500 29.17 10.79 12.30
N ALA A 501 30.50 10.75 12.39
CA ALA A 501 31.38 11.72 11.75
C ALA A 501 31.30 11.67 10.21
N LEU A 502 31.36 10.48 9.59
CA LEU A 502 31.21 10.30 8.15
C LEU A 502 29.88 10.86 7.64
N TRP A 503 28.80 10.50 8.33
CA TRP A 503 27.45 10.95 8.02
C TRP A 503 27.27 12.46 8.18
N THR A 504 27.84 13.04 9.24
CA THR A 504 27.81 14.50 9.46
C THR A 504 28.65 15.23 8.41
N LEU A 505 29.80 14.69 7.99
CA LEU A 505 30.58 15.24 6.88
C LEU A 505 29.76 15.26 5.58
N HIS A 506 29.00 14.21 5.30
CA HIS A 506 28.10 14.17 4.15
C HIS A 506 26.95 15.20 4.26
N GLY A 507 26.27 15.23 5.41
CA GLY A 507 25.13 16.11 5.65
C GLY A 507 25.50 17.61 5.68
N THR A 508 26.70 17.95 6.15
CA THR A 508 27.25 19.32 6.11
C THR A 508 27.75 19.73 4.72
N GLY A 509 28.07 18.77 3.85
CA GLY A 509 28.71 19.00 2.56
C GLY A 509 30.24 19.10 2.62
N LEU A 510 30.85 18.80 3.77
CA LEU A 510 32.30 18.81 3.98
C LEU A 510 33.01 17.51 3.56
N LEU A 511 32.26 16.46 3.20
CA LEU A 511 32.83 15.21 2.70
C LEU A 511 33.23 15.31 1.22
N ASP A 512 34.51 15.17 0.91
CA ASP A 512 35.02 15.05 -0.46
C ASP A 512 35.31 13.59 -0.87
N ASP A 513 35.70 13.39 -2.14
CA ASP A 513 36.00 12.07 -2.69
C ASP A 513 37.31 11.46 -2.16
N GLY A 514 38.29 12.28 -1.77
CA GLY A 514 39.55 11.77 -1.20
C GLY A 514 39.31 11.06 0.14
N TRP A 515 38.40 11.60 0.95
CA TRP A 515 37.95 10.93 2.18
C TRP A 515 37.14 9.67 1.91
N LEU A 516 36.29 9.64 0.88
CA LEU A 516 35.59 8.41 0.50
C LEU A 516 36.57 7.30 0.06
N ASP A 517 37.68 7.65 -0.61
CA ASP A 517 38.74 6.70 -0.97
C ASP A 517 39.52 6.18 0.25
N GLU A 518 39.69 6.99 1.29
CA GLU A 518 40.26 6.57 2.57
C GLU A 518 39.31 5.60 3.30
N VAL A 519 38.04 5.97 3.42
CA VAL A 519 37.01 5.17 4.10
C VAL A 519 36.75 3.84 3.38
N ALA A 520 36.86 3.80 2.06
CA ALA A 520 36.73 2.57 1.27
C ALA A 520 37.79 1.51 1.61
N LYS A 521 38.86 1.87 2.31
CA LYS A 521 39.95 0.96 2.74
C LYS A 521 39.90 0.64 4.24
N ASP A 522 38.88 1.12 4.95
CA ASP A 522 38.78 0.96 6.40
C ASP A 522 38.65 -0.51 6.81
N PRO A 523 39.21 -0.96 7.95
CA PRO A 523 38.97 -2.31 8.44
C PRO A 523 37.48 -2.62 8.73
N GLU A 524 36.67 -1.62 9.08
CA GLU A 524 35.27 -1.81 9.45
C GLU A 524 34.35 -1.89 8.21
N PRO A 525 33.63 -3.00 7.98
CA PRO A 525 32.75 -3.15 6.82
C PRO A 525 31.65 -2.10 6.73
N ALA A 526 31.10 -1.66 7.87
CA ALA A 526 30.05 -0.64 7.90
C ALA A 526 30.52 0.69 7.30
N LEU A 527 31.77 1.10 7.56
CA LEU A 527 32.35 2.31 6.97
C LEU A 527 32.54 2.14 5.45
N ARG A 528 33.05 0.98 5.01
CA ARG A 528 33.21 0.67 3.57
C ARG A 528 31.87 0.62 2.83
N ALA A 529 30.83 0.07 3.47
CA ALA A 529 29.48 0.04 2.91
C ALA A 529 28.93 1.47 2.74
N TRP A 530 29.12 2.34 3.72
CA TRP A 530 28.75 3.76 3.59
C TRP A 530 29.59 4.50 2.57
N ALA A 531 30.88 4.18 2.40
CA ALA A 531 31.68 4.75 1.32
C ALA A 531 31.07 4.41 -0.06
N ALA A 532 30.61 3.17 -0.27
CA ALA A 532 29.90 2.79 -1.48
C ALA A 532 28.56 3.53 -1.63
N ARG A 533 27.70 3.54 -0.58
CA ARG A 533 26.39 4.24 -0.62
C ARG A 533 26.56 5.72 -0.96
N LEU A 534 27.42 6.43 -0.23
CA LEU A 534 27.65 7.87 -0.44
C LEU A 534 28.33 8.20 -1.76
N THR A 535 29.07 7.24 -2.35
CA THR A 535 29.56 7.36 -3.73
C THR A 535 28.40 7.36 -4.72
N GLY A 536 27.42 6.47 -4.54
CA GLY A 536 26.18 6.46 -5.34
C GLY A 536 25.36 7.73 -5.21
N GLU A 537 25.23 8.27 -3.99
CA GLU A 537 24.52 9.53 -3.69
C GLU A 537 25.14 10.77 -4.37
N ARG A 538 26.39 10.70 -4.86
CA ARG A 538 26.95 11.77 -5.69
C ARG A 538 26.20 11.92 -7.01
N GLY A 539 25.64 10.84 -7.54
CA GLY A 539 24.87 10.85 -8.78
C GLY A 539 25.68 11.03 -10.06
N TYR A 540 27.02 11.19 -9.98
CA TYR A 540 27.91 11.31 -11.13
C TYR A 540 29.04 10.25 -11.11
N PRO A 541 29.22 9.45 -12.17
CA PRO A 541 30.21 8.37 -12.20
C PRO A 541 31.60 8.87 -12.66
N LEU A 542 32.29 9.62 -11.80
CA LEU A 542 33.69 10.01 -12.07
C LEU A 542 34.61 8.78 -12.07
N GLY A 543 35.73 8.85 -12.81
CA GLY A 543 36.66 7.73 -12.96
C GLY A 543 37.15 7.14 -11.62
N ASP A 544 37.36 7.97 -10.61
CA ASP A 544 37.80 7.53 -9.29
C ASP A 544 36.66 6.91 -8.46
N ALA A 545 35.42 7.43 -8.57
CA ALA A 545 34.24 6.81 -7.97
C ALA A 545 34.04 5.37 -8.48
N LEU A 546 34.30 5.14 -9.77
CA LEU A 546 34.17 3.82 -10.38
C LEU A 546 35.27 2.86 -9.94
N LYS A 547 36.52 3.33 -9.83
CA LYS A 547 37.63 2.53 -9.27
C LYS A 547 37.36 2.13 -7.81
N ARG A 548 36.84 3.07 -7.01
CA ARG A 548 36.42 2.83 -5.63
C ARG A 548 35.37 1.73 -5.55
N LEU A 549 34.28 1.85 -6.32
CA LEU A 549 33.22 0.83 -6.35
C LEU A 549 33.69 -0.52 -6.90
N ALA A 550 34.58 -0.53 -7.91
CA ALA A 550 35.16 -1.77 -8.43
C ALA A 550 35.98 -2.51 -7.37
N THR A 551 36.71 -1.78 -6.53
CA THR A 551 37.46 -2.34 -5.40
C THR A 551 36.50 -2.89 -4.33
N LEU A 552 35.48 -2.11 -3.96
CA LEU A 552 34.47 -2.51 -2.97
C LEU A 552 33.57 -3.67 -3.44
N ALA A 553 33.44 -3.89 -4.75
CA ALA A 553 32.72 -5.04 -5.29
C ALA A 553 33.38 -6.39 -4.93
N GLU A 554 34.69 -6.40 -4.65
CA GLU A 554 35.45 -7.59 -4.25
C GLU A 554 35.35 -7.89 -2.74
N ASP A 555 34.67 -7.03 -1.97
CA ASP A 555 34.64 -7.12 -0.52
C ASP A 555 34.07 -8.47 -0.03
N LYS A 556 34.67 -8.97 1.05
CA LYS A 556 34.23 -10.22 1.70
C LYS A 556 32.87 -10.02 2.38
N ASP A 557 32.58 -8.82 2.87
CA ASP A 557 31.34 -8.52 3.56
C ASP A 557 30.19 -8.31 2.56
N PRO A 558 29.07 -9.03 2.70
CA PRO A 558 27.93 -8.92 1.79
C PRO A 558 27.24 -7.56 1.85
N THR A 559 27.29 -6.83 2.97
CA THR A 559 26.66 -5.50 3.11
C THR A 559 27.38 -4.43 2.29
N VAL A 560 28.71 -4.55 2.14
CA VAL A 560 29.52 -3.69 1.27
C VAL A 560 29.15 -3.94 -0.20
N ARG A 561 29.08 -5.21 -0.60
CA ARG A 561 28.68 -5.60 -1.96
C ARG A 561 27.24 -5.16 -2.29
N LEU A 562 26.33 -5.23 -1.32
CA LEU A 562 24.97 -4.71 -1.45
C LEU A 562 24.97 -3.20 -1.71
N ALA A 563 25.75 -2.43 -0.94
CA ALA A 563 25.89 -0.99 -1.13
C ALA A 563 26.48 -0.63 -2.50
N VAL A 564 27.40 -1.44 -3.03
CA VAL A 564 27.92 -1.27 -4.40
C VAL A 564 26.83 -1.50 -5.45
N ALA A 565 25.97 -2.51 -5.27
CA ALA A 565 24.83 -2.74 -6.16
C ALA A 565 23.84 -1.56 -6.15
N VAL A 566 23.55 -0.99 -4.97
CA VAL A 566 22.74 0.24 -4.82
C VAL A 566 23.38 1.41 -5.58
N ALA A 567 24.67 1.66 -5.38
CA ALA A 567 25.38 2.75 -6.04
C ALA A 567 25.40 2.57 -7.57
N ALA A 568 25.62 1.35 -8.04
CA ALA A 568 25.53 1.03 -9.47
C ALA A 568 24.14 1.32 -10.05
N ARG A 569 23.05 0.99 -9.32
CA ARG A 569 21.68 1.32 -9.72
C ARG A 569 21.48 2.83 -9.85
N GLN A 570 21.96 3.61 -8.89
CA GLN A 570 21.87 5.06 -8.91
C GLN A 570 22.63 5.67 -10.09
N PHE A 571 23.84 5.20 -10.40
CA PHE A 571 24.60 5.71 -11.55
C PHE A 571 23.96 5.38 -12.90
N VAL A 572 23.35 4.20 -13.04
CA VAL A 572 22.71 3.82 -14.29
C VAL A 572 21.39 4.58 -14.50
N SER A 573 20.55 4.65 -13.47
CA SER A 573 19.16 5.15 -13.62
C SER A 573 18.90 6.54 -13.02
N GLY A 574 19.80 7.05 -12.18
CA GLY A 574 19.61 8.27 -11.39
C GLY A 574 18.43 8.18 -10.42
N SER A 575 18.09 6.97 -9.95
CA SER A 575 17.01 6.66 -9.01
C SER A 575 17.31 5.36 -8.25
N LEU A 576 16.68 5.16 -7.09
CA LEU A 576 16.78 3.90 -6.34
C LEU A 576 15.85 2.79 -6.88
N THR A 577 14.67 3.13 -7.40
CA THR A 577 13.64 2.16 -7.81
C THR A 577 13.64 1.84 -9.31
N VAL A 578 12.87 0.83 -9.76
CA VAL A 578 12.82 0.40 -11.17
C VAL A 578 12.04 1.35 -12.09
N ASN A 579 12.25 1.18 -13.41
CA ASN A 579 11.54 1.81 -14.53
C ASN A 579 11.93 3.24 -14.89
N THR A 580 12.94 3.81 -14.25
CA THR A 580 13.58 5.02 -14.76
C THR A 580 14.51 4.63 -15.92
N PRO A 581 14.37 5.26 -17.11
CA PRO A 581 15.32 5.05 -18.21
C PRO A 581 16.76 5.35 -17.77
N SER A 582 17.74 4.70 -18.40
CA SER A 582 19.14 5.02 -18.17
C SER A 582 19.38 6.52 -18.45
N LYS A 583 20.02 7.23 -17.51
CA LYS A 583 20.41 8.63 -17.69
C LYS A 583 21.77 8.78 -18.38
N VAL A 584 22.50 7.67 -18.55
CA VAL A 584 23.84 7.63 -19.14
C VAL A 584 23.79 6.86 -20.48
N PRO A 585 24.40 7.37 -21.57
CA PRO A 585 24.55 6.63 -22.83
C PRO A 585 25.32 5.31 -22.61
N VAL A 586 24.94 4.21 -23.28
CA VAL A 586 25.54 2.88 -22.98
C VAL A 586 27.02 2.71 -23.29
N HIS A 587 27.58 3.45 -24.24
CA HIS A 587 29.03 3.45 -24.43
C HIS A 587 29.78 4.10 -23.24
N GLU A 588 29.06 4.80 -22.37
CA GLU A 588 29.48 5.36 -21.09
C GLU A 588 28.89 4.58 -19.89
N VAL A 589 28.30 3.39 -20.09
CA VAL A 589 27.92 2.53 -18.96
C VAL A 589 29.18 1.94 -18.35
N ILE A 590 29.74 2.68 -17.40
CA ILE A 590 31.03 2.38 -16.77
C ILE A 590 30.87 1.36 -15.61
N THR A 591 29.65 0.93 -15.28
CA THR A 591 29.39 -0.05 -14.21
C THR A 591 29.59 -1.50 -14.64
N GLY A 592 29.83 -1.79 -15.92
CA GLY A 592 30.04 -3.17 -16.43
C GLY A 592 31.09 -3.97 -15.65
N PRO A 593 32.31 -3.44 -15.43
CA PRO A 593 33.31 -4.09 -14.58
C PRO A 593 32.84 -4.32 -13.14
N ILE A 594 32.17 -3.34 -12.53
CA ILE A 594 31.65 -3.44 -11.16
C ILE A 594 30.62 -4.57 -11.04
N LEU A 595 29.66 -4.63 -11.96
CA LEU A 595 28.66 -5.69 -11.99
C LEU A 595 29.31 -7.05 -12.31
N SER A 596 30.31 -7.10 -13.19
CA SER A 596 31.07 -8.32 -13.43
C SER A 596 31.75 -8.83 -12.16
N THR A 597 32.35 -7.94 -11.38
CA THR A 597 33.02 -8.29 -10.12
C THR A 597 32.02 -8.75 -9.05
N LEU A 598 30.88 -8.07 -8.91
CA LEU A 598 29.82 -8.52 -7.99
C LEU A 598 29.32 -9.93 -8.34
N PHE A 599 29.22 -10.21 -9.64
CA PHE A 599 28.77 -11.49 -10.16
C PHE A 599 29.82 -12.60 -9.98
N VAL A 600 31.05 -12.39 -10.43
CA VAL A 600 32.12 -13.39 -10.40
C VAL A 600 32.66 -13.57 -8.98
N GLY A 601 32.53 -14.77 -8.42
CA GLY A 601 32.91 -15.10 -7.05
C GLY A 601 31.76 -14.91 -6.04
N TYR A 602 30.54 -14.63 -6.50
CA TYR A 602 29.36 -14.49 -5.64
C TYR A 602 29.18 -15.71 -4.73
N ARG A 603 29.21 -16.92 -5.30
CA ARG A 603 28.96 -18.18 -4.60
C ARG A 603 30.08 -18.52 -3.62
N GLU A 604 31.32 -18.23 -3.96
CA GLU A 604 32.45 -18.39 -3.04
C GLU A 604 32.29 -17.46 -1.83
N ARG A 605 32.00 -16.18 -2.07
CA ARG A 605 31.85 -15.17 -1.02
C ARG A 605 30.62 -15.37 -0.14
N THR A 606 29.58 -16.04 -0.65
CA THR A 606 28.39 -16.44 0.12
C THR A 606 28.50 -17.86 0.68
N ARG A 607 29.63 -18.55 0.49
CA ARG A 607 29.84 -19.95 0.91
C ARG A 607 28.75 -20.91 0.38
N GLY A 608 28.16 -20.58 -0.77
CA GLY A 608 27.09 -21.36 -1.39
C GLY A 608 25.67 -21.05 -0.90
N GLU A 609 25.51 -20.16 0.08
CA GLU A 609 24.20 -19.73 0.57
C GLU A 609 23.59 -18.66 -0.36
N SER A 610 22.26 -18.64 -0.51
CA SER A 610 21.58 -17.59 -1.27
C SER A 610 21.42 -16.32 -0.43
N ASP A 611 21.83 -15.19 -1.01
CA ASP A 611 21.63 -13.84 -0.48
C ASP A 611 20.61 -13.10 -1.36
N ARG A 612 19.33 -13.35 -1.10
CA ARG A 612 18.23 -12.84 -1.95
C ARG A 612 18.22 -11.32 -2.10
N THR A 613 18.61 -10.58 -1.07
CA THR A 613 18.64 -9.10 -1.12
C THR A 613 19.74 -8.61 -2.06
N LEU A 614 20.93 -9.20 -2.00
CA LEU A 614 22.02 -8.88 -2.94
C LEU A 614 21.69 -9.32 -4.37
N GLU A 615 21.14 -10.52 -4.56
CA GLU A 615 20.72 -10.99 -5.89
C GLU A 615 19.67 -10.06 -6.51
N PHE A 616 18.73 -9.58 -5.69
CA PHE A 616 17.70 -8.64 -6.11
C PHE A 616 18.30 -7.30 -6.51
N LEU A 617 19.10 -6.65 -5.66
CA LEU A 617 19.69 -5.34 -6.00
C LEU A 617 20.72 -5.41 -7.13
N TYR A 618 21.38 -6.55 -7.31
CA TYR A 618 22.17 -6.81 -8.52
C TYR A 618 21.30 -6.75 -9.78
N TRP A 619 20.16 -7.45 -9.77
CA TRP A 619 19.20 -7.37 -10.88
C TRP A 619 18.70 -5.94 -11.08
N MET A 620 18.39 -5.23 -10.01
CA MET A 620 17.96 -3.84 -10.07
C MET A 620 19.02 -2.97 -10.76
N ALA A 621 20.31 -3.12 -10.44
CA ALA A 621 21.37 -2.38 -11.10
C ALA A 621 21.54 -2.76 -12.59
N LEU A 622 21.29 -4.02 -12.94
CA LEU A 622 21.44 -4.54 -14.30
C LEU A 622 20.25 -4.22 -15.23
N GLU A 623 19.02 -4.17 -14.71
CA GLU A 623 17.78 -4.05 -15.51
C GLU A 623 17.78 -2.89 -16.53
N PRO A 624 18.18 -1.65 -16.18
CA PRO A 624 18.16 -0.56 -17.15
C PRO A 624 19.21 -0.73 -18.26
N ILE A 625 20.31 -1.44 -17.97
CA ILE A 625 21.33 -1.79 -18.98
C ILE A 625 20.71 -2.75 -19.99
N VAL A 626 19.97 -3.76 -19.52
CA VAL A 626 19.26 -4.71 -20.40
C VAL A 626 18.22 -3.98 -21.25
N ALA A 627 17.53 -3.00 -20.68
CA ALA A 627 16.52 -2.23 -21.41
C ALA A 627 17.10 -1.41 -22.57
N PHE A 628 18.39 -1.04 -22.49
CA PHE A 628 19.09 -0.33 -23.55
C PHE A 628 19.85 -1.28 -24.50
N ASP A 629 20.67 -2.19 -23.97
CA ASP A 629 21.43 -3.17 -24.76
C ASP A 629 21.51 -4.54 -24.05
N PRO A 630 20.65 -5.51 -24.44
CA PRO A 630 20.63 -6.82 -23.82
C PRO A 630 21.88 -7.67 -24.12
N VAL A 631 22.69 -7.33 -25.15
CA VAL A 631 23.91 -8.10 -25.50
C VAL A 631 24.95 -7.99 -24.40
N HIS A 632 25.17 -6.77 -23.88
CA HIS A 632 26.16 -6.53 -22.83
C HIS A 632 25.84 -7.31 -21.56
N ALA A 633 24.56 -7.48 -21.21
CA ALA A 633 24.13 -8.21 -20.02
C ALA A 633 24.32 -9.74 -20.12
N ILE A 634 24.37 -10.32 -21.33
CA ILE A 634 24.57 -11.76 -21.54
C ILE A 634 26.07 -12.13 -21.52
N GLY A 635 26.96 -11.14 -21.71
CA GLY A 635 28.40 -11.33 -21.83
C GLY A 635 29.06 -12.09 -20.69
N PHE A 636 28.47 -12.10 -19.48
CA PHE A 636 28.99 -12.85 -18.33
C PHE A 636 29.13 -14.36 -18.59
N TYR A 637 28.28 -14.94 -19.45
CA TYR A 637 28.34 -16.38 -19.77
C TYR A 637 29.47 -16.78 -20.72
N LYS A 638 30.14 -15.80 -21.34
CA LYS A 638 31.40 -16.05 -22.04
C LYS A 638 32.59 -16.16 -21.10
N GLN A 639 32.41 -15.77 -19.84
CA GLN A 639 33.42 -15.91 -18.80
C GLN A 639 33.15 -17.23 -18.06
N ASP A 640 34.18 -18.00 -17.73
CA ASP A 640 34.07 -19.28 -16.98
C ASP A 640 33.43 -19.12 -15.57
N GLY A 641 33.12 -17.90 -15.14
CA GLY A 641 32.43 -17.60 -13.89
C GLY A 641 30.97 -18.04 -13.90
N ALA A 642 30.21 -17.82 -14.98
CA ALA A 642 28.75 -17.95 -14.93
C ALA A 642 28.23 -19.36 -14.58
N GLU A 643 28.90 -20.42 -15.03
CA GLU A 643 28.54 -21.79 -14.65
C GLU A 643 28.85 -22.06 -13.16
N ARG A 644 29.95 -21.50 -12.65
CA ARG A 644 30.34 -21.62 -11.23
C ARG A 644 29.35 -20.91 -10.31
N GLU A 645 28.73 -19.83 -10.77
CA GLU A 645 27.76 -19.02 -10.01
C GLU A 645 26.32 -19.55 -10.03
N MET A 646 26.05 -20.74 -10.59
CA MET A 646 24.73 -21.34 -10.50
C MET A 646 24.34 -21.61 -9.02
N PRO A 647 23.07 -21.36 -8.61
CA PRO A 647 21.91 -20.99 -9.43
C PRO A 647 21.70 -19.49 -9.68
N PHE A 648 22.49 -18.61 -9.05
CA PHE A 648 22.33 -17.15 -9.15
C PHE A 648 22.42 -16.66 -10.60
N SER A 649 23.44 -17.11 -11.34
CA SER A 649 23.62 -16.77 -12.75
C SER A 649 22.41 -17.16 -13.61
N GLY A 650 21.82 -18.33 -13.36
CA GLY A 650 20.62 -18.80 -14.04
C GLY A 650 19.42 -17.90 -13.78
N ASN A 651 19.21 -17.47 -12.53
CA ASN A 651 18.13 -16.54 -12.19
C ASN A 651 18.29 -15.21 -12.95
N ILE A 652 19.51 -14.65 -12.98
CA ILE A 652 19.81 -13.43 -13.73
C ILE A 652 19.58 -13.61 -15.24
N LEU A 653 20.06 -14.69 -15.85
CA LEU A 653 19.86 -14.94 -17.29
C LEU A 653 18.38 -15.05 -17.66
N ARG A 654 17.58 -15.74 -16.84
CA ARG A 654 16.13 -15.81 -17.02
C ARG A 654 15.51 -14.41 -17.04
N LYS A 655 15.90 -13.53 -16.11
CA LYS A 655 15.39 -12.14 -16.05
C LYS A 655 15.87 -11.28 -17.23
N ILE A 656 17.13 -11.41 -17.67
CA ILE A 656 17.66 -10.72 -18.85
C ILE A 656 16.83 -11.08 -20.09
N MET A 657 16.65 -12.38 -20.35
CA MET A 657 15.94 -12.84 -21.54
C MET A 657 14.44 -12.50 -21.52
N ARG A 658 13.82 -12.51 -20.33
CA ARG A 658 12.46 -12.00 -20.13
C ARG A 658 12.39 -10.50 -20.44
N ARG A 659 13.32 -9.70 -19.91
CA ARG A 659 13.33 -8.24 -20.13
C ARG A 659 13.55 -7.89 -21.60
N ALA A 660 14.46 -8.57 -22.30
CA ALA A 660 14.68 -8.40 -23.73
C ALA A 660 13.40 -8.65 -24.55
N SER A 661 12.56 -9.61 -24.13
CA SER A 661 11.25 -9.84 -24.75
C SER A 661 10.22 -8.76 -24.38
N ASP A 662 10.23 -8.27 -23.14
CA ASP A 662 9.33 -7.22 -22.65
C ASP A 662 9.62 -5.84 -23.25
N LEU A 663 10.76 -5.64 -23.94
CA LEU A 663 11.04 -4.45 -24.75
C LEU A 663 10.13 -4.34 -26.00
N ARG A 664 9.59 -5.47 -26.47
CA ARG A 664 8.79 -5.55 -27.71
C ARG A 664 9.49 -4.99 -28.96
N ASP A 665 10.82 -5.04 -28.97
CA ASP A 665 11.65 -4.65 -30.08
C ASP A 665 12.28 -5.91 -30.70
N SER A 666 11.89 -6.23 -31.93
CA SER A 666 12.39 -7.41 -32.65
C SER A 666 13.90 -7.35 -32.87
N THR A 667 14.49 -6.17 -33.03
CA THR A 667 15.93 -5.97 -33.20
C THR A 667 16.66 -6.28 -31.91
N MET A 668 16.22 -5.71 -30.78
CA MET A 668 16.84 -5.96 -29.47
C MET A 668 16.69 -7.42 -29.04
N LEU A 669 15.52 -8.01 -29.27
CA LEU A 669 15.29 -9.44 -29.04
C LEU A 669 16.21 -10.30 -29.91
N SER A 670 16.34 -10.00 -31.20
CA SER A 670 17.23 -10.72 -32.10
C SER A 670 18.68 -10.67 -31.62
N ARG A 671 19.16 -9.49 -31.23
CA ARG A 671 20.51 -9.29 -30.68
C ARG A 671 20.72 -10.14 -29.43
N ALA A 672 19.78 -10.13 -28.49
CA ALA A 672 19.84 -10.94 -27.27
C ALA A 672 19.89 -12.45 -27.58
N VAL A 673 19.04 -12.93 -28.49
CA VAL A 673 18.96 -14.36 -28.87
C VAL A 673 20.23 -14.82 -29.58
N MET A 674 20.77 -14.02 -30.51
CA MET A 674 22.03 -14.33 -31.18
C MET A 674 23.20 -14.40 -30.20
N GLU A 675 23.22 -13.53 -29.17
CA GLU A 675 24.24 -13.57 -28.13
C GLU A 675 24.06 -14.78 -27.20
N PHE A 676 22.82 -15.08 -26.79
CA PHE A 676 22.46 -16.26 -26.02
C PHE A 676 22.86 -17.56 -26.72
N GLY A 677 22.75 -17.63 -28.05
CA GLY A 677 23.17 -18.78 -28.86
C GLY A 677 24.67 -19.11 -28.81
N LYS A 678 25.50 -18.23 -28.23
CA LYS A 678 26.93 -18.47 -28.03
C LYS A 678 27.24 -19.25 -26.76
N ILE A 679 26.26 -19.44 -25.87
CA ILE A 679 26.41 -20.28 -24.69
C ILE A 679 26.61 -21.75 -25.13
N PRO A 680 27.62 -22.47 -24.60
CA PRO A 680 27.88 -23.86 -25.00
C PRO A 680 26.67 -24.77 -24.80
N GLU A 681 26.43 -25.70 -25.73
CA GLU A 681 25.34 -26.69 -25.65
C GLU A 681 25.43 -27.60 -24.42
N THR A 682 26.63 -27.73 -23.84
CA THR A 682 26.87 -28.47 -22.59
C THR A 682 26.36 -27.74 -21.34
N ALA A 683 26.18 -26.42 -21.38
CA ALA A 683 25.69 -25.60 -20.26
C ALA A 683 24.16 -25.65 -20.12
N SER A 684 23.62 -26.86 -19.92
CA SER A 684 22.18 -27.13 -19.98
C SER A 684 21.36 -26.29 -18.97
N SER A 685 21.87 -26.07 -17.76
CA SER A 685 21.20 -25.25 -16.73
C SER A 685 21.03 -23.79 -17.17
N ALA A 686 22.06 -23.20 -17.78
CA ALA A 686 22.03 -21.84 -18.31
C ALA A 686 21.07 -21.70 -19.48
N LEU A 687 21.16 -22.64 -20.45
CA LEU A 687 20.28 -22.66 -21.61
C LEU A 687 18.80 -22.79 -21.20
N MET A 688 18.49 -23.68 -20.25
CA MET A 688 17.15 -23.81 -19.69
C MET A 688 16.66 -22.49 -19.06
N ALA A 689 17.51 -21.80 -18.30
CA ALA A 689 17.14 -20.55 -17.66
C ALA A 689 16.84 -19.43 -18.67
N GLY A 690 17.70 -19.27 -19.68
CA GLY A 690 17.49 -18.27 -20.74
C GLY A 690 16.26 -18.56 -21.61
N LEU A 691 16.04 -19.82 -21.99
CA LEU A 691 14.85 -20.24 -22.75
C LEU A 691 13.55 -20.02 -21.94
N ARG A 692 13.56 -20.32 -20.64
CA ARG A 692 12.42 -20.00 -19.75
C ARG A 692 12.15 -18.50 -19.70
N GLY A 693 13.20 -17.67 -19.61
CA GLY A 693 13.08 -16.22 -19.66
C GLY A 693 12.43 -15.71 -20.94
N LEU A 694 12.88 -16.21 -22.11
CA LEU A 694 12.26 -15.92 -23.41
C LEU A 694 10.78 -16.31 -23.42
N LEU A 695 10.45 -17.56 -23.03
CA LEU A 695 9.07 -18.02 -22.98
C LEU A 695 8.20 -17.16 -22.05
N GLU A 696 8.68 -16.83 -20.85
CA GLU A 696 7.97 -15.96 -19.90
C GLU A 696 7.66 -14.58 -20.49
N GLY A 697 8.63 -13.95 -21.16
CA GLY A 697 8.48 -12.61 -21.74
C GLY A 697 7.60 -12.60 -23.00
N GLN A 698 7.53 -13.71 -23.73
CA GLN A 698 6.72 -13.84 -24.96
C GLN A 698 5.25 -14.22 -24.68
N ARG A 699 4.87 -14.54 -23.43
CA ARG A 699 3.46 -14.81 -23.07
C ARG A 699 2.58 -13.59 -23.31
N GLY A 700 1.48 -13.80 -24.03
CA GLY A 700 0.42 -12.82 -24.28
C GLY A 700 0.43 -12.29 -25.73
N ASN A 701 1.55 -11.69 -26.15
CA ASN A 701 1.75 -11.22 -27.52
C ASN A 701 3.21 -11.47 -27.94
N PRO A 702 3.49 -12.56 -28.66
CA PRO A 702 4.83 -12.90 -29.06
C PRO A 702 5.33 -11.93 -30.15
N VAL A 703 6.58 -11.52 -30.03
CA VAL A 703 7.31 -10.76 -31.04
C VAL A 703 8.39 -11.69 -31.58
N ALA A 704 8.25 -12.08 -32.85
CA ALA A 704 9.26 -12.91 -33.51
C ALA A 704 10.53 -12.09 -33.78
N PRO A 705 11.73 -12.63 -33.49
CA PRO A 705 12.98 -12.03 -33.92
C PRO A 705 13.23 -12.31 -35.42
N ILE A 706 14.31 -11.78 -35.96
CA ILE A 706 14.71 -12.04 -37.35
C ILE A 706 15.04 -13.53 -37.58
N ALA A 707 15.04 -13.96 -38.84
CA ALA A 707 15.24 -15.35 -39.23
C ALA A 707 16.51 -15.98 -38.63
N ASP A 708 17.62 -15.24 -38.57
CA ASP A 708 18.89 -15.74 -38.01
C ASP A 708 18.77 -16.06 -36.51
N ALA A 709 18.08 -15.22 -35.75
CA ALA A 709 17.82 -15.46 -34.33
C ALA A 709 16.85 -16.64 -34.11
N VAL A 710 15.85 -16.82 -35.00
CA VAL A 710 15.01 -18.03 -34.99
C VAL A 710 15.84 -19.28 -35.28
N ALA A 711 16.81 -19.21 -36.21
CA ALA A 711 17.69 -20.32 -36.53
C ALA A 711 18.56 -20.75 -35.34
N VAL A 712 18.97 -19.82 -34.47
CA VAL A 712 19.66 -20.13 -33.20
C VAL A 712 18.78 -21.03 -32.30
N ILE A 713 17.51 -20.66 -32.12
CA ILE A 713 16.59 -21.47 -31.31
C ILE A 713 16.30 -22.82 -31.98
N ARG A 714 16.17 -22.85 -33.31
CA ARG A 714 16.02 -24.11 -34.06
C ARG A 714 17.20 -25.06 -33.83
N LYS A 715 18.43 -24.53 -33.80
CA LYS A 715 19.61 -25.33 -33.46
C LYS A 715 19.51 -25.93 -32.06
N LEU A 716 19.08 -25.14 -31.07
CA LEU A 716 18.88 -25.60 -29.69
C LEU A 716 17.74 -26.62 -29.54
N ALA A 717 16.77 -26.63 -30.46
CA ALA A 717 15.74 -27.68 -30.53
C ALA A 717 16.30 -29.06 -30.92
N SER A 718 17.59 -29.14 -31.27
CA SER A 718 18.33 -30.38 -31.52
C SER A 718 19.42 -30.64 -30.46
N ALA A 719 19.42 -29.90 -29.33
CA ALA A 719 20.39 -30.06 -28.26
C ALA A 719 20.31 -31.46 -27.59
N PRO A 720 21.42 -31.96 -27.01
CA PRO A 720 21.46 -33.28 -26.38
C PRO A 720 20.61 -33.37 -25.10
N ASP A 721 20.46 -32.29 -24.33
CA ASP A 721 19.56 -32.27 -23.16
C ASP A 721 18.10 -32.10 -23.62
N GLN A 722 17.28 -33.11 -23.33
CA GLN A 722 15.88 -33.15 -23.73
C GLN A 722 15.07 -31.94 -23.23
N ARG A 723 15.40 -31.39 -22.04
CA ARG A 723 14.68 -30.23 -21.47
C ARG A 723 15.01 -28.94 -22.21
N VAL A 724 16.26 -28.78 -22.66
CA VAL A 724 16.68 -27.65 -23.51
C VAL A 724 15.95 -27.74 -24.85
N LYS A 725 15.96 -28.93 -25.45
CA LYS A 725 15.25 -29.22 -26.70
C LYS A 725 13.76 -28.88 -26.61
N ASP A 726 13.07 -29.35 -25.57
CA ASP A 726 11.63 -29.08 -25.42
C ASP A 726 11.33 -27.59 -25.24
N LEU A 727 12.11 -26.85 -24.44
CA LEU A 727 11.93 -25.41 -24.28
C LEU A 727 12.22 -24.63 -25.58
N ALA A 728 13.27 -25.00 -26.30
CA ALA A 728 13.62 -24.37 -27.58
C ALA A 728 12.56 -24.65 -28.65
N GLN A 729 12.03 -25.88 -28.72
CA GLN A 729 10.95 -26.23 -29.63
C GLN A 729 9.68 -25.41 -29.34
N GLN A 730 9.31 -25.26 -28.06
CA GLN A 730 8.15 -24.42 -27.68
C GLN A 730 8.32 -22.97 -28.15
N LEU A 731 9.53 -22.42 -28.02
CA LEU A 731 9.82 -21.04 -28.43
C LEU A 731 9.86 -20.89 -29.96
N ALA A 732 10.42 -21.87 -30.69
CA ALA A 732 10.43 -21.87 -32.15
C ALA A 732 9.00 -21.91 -32.72
N VAL A 733 8.12 -22.75 -32.13
CA VAL A 733 6.69 -22.76 -32.45
C VAL A 733 6.07 -21.39 -32.19
N LEU A 734 6.35 -20.78 -31.03
CA LEU A 734 5.82 -19.47 -30.65
C LEU A 734 6.16 -18.37 -31.66
N TRP A 735 7.34 -18.43 -32.28
CA TRP A 735 7.78 -17.51 -33.32
C TRP A 735 7.43 -17.92 -34.75
N GLY A 736 6.58 -18.94 -34.92
CA GLY A 736 6.04 -19.33 -36.23
C GLY A 736 6.99 -20.16 -37.09
N ASP A 737 7.97 -20.86 -36.51
CA ASP A 737 8.82 -21.79 -37.25
C ASP A 737 8.00 -22.97 -37.79
N ALA A 738 7.87 -23.06 -39.12
CA ALA A 738 6.97 -24.01 -39.78
C ALA A 738 7.33 -25.48 -39.52
N GLU A 739 8.62 -25.79 -39.37
CA GLU A 739 9.08 -27.16 -39.08
C GLU A 739 8.77 -27.57 -37.64
N SER A 740 9.03 -26.69 -36.68
CA SER A 740 8.70 -26.90 -35.27
C SER A 740 7.19 -26.99 -35.06
N LEU A 741 6.40 -26.19 -35.78
CA LEU A 741 4.93 -26.26 -35.77
C LEU A 741 4.44 -27.62 -36.27
N ARG A 742 4.92 -28.08 -37.43
CA ARG A 742 4.55 -29.38 -38.01
C ARG A 742 4.88 -30.53 -37.05
N THR A 743 6.07 -30.48 -36.45
CA THR A 743 6.54 -31.51 -35.50
C THR A 743 5.67 -31.52 -34.24
N SER A 744 5.28 -30.35 -33.75
CA SER A 744 4.42 -30.20 -32.57
C SER A 744 2.99 -30.69 -32.82
N LEU A 745 2.43 -30.42 -34.00
CA LEU A 745 1.11 -30.94 -34.40
C LEU A 745 1.10 -32.49 -34.39
N VAL A 746 2.15 -33.13 -34.90
CA VAL A 746 2.28 -34.59 -34.87
C VAL A 746 2.43 -35.12 -33.44
N ARG A 747 3.31 -34.53 -32.63
CA ARG A 747 3.52 -34.96 -31.22
C ARG A 747 2.26 -34.82 -30.37
N MET A 748 1.43 -33.80 -30.60
CA MET A 748 0.16 -33.62 -29.90
C MET A 748 -0.78 -34.82 -30.10
N GLU A 749 -0.82 -35.36 -31.32
CA GLU A 749 -1.72 -36.47 -31.70
C GLU A 749 -1.12 -37.86 -31.46
N ASP A 750 0.18 -37.96 -31.22
CA ASP A 750 0.88 -39.22 -31.01
C ASP A 750 0.50 -39.87 -29.66
N MET A 751 -0.30 -40.93 -29.73
CA MET A 751 -0.78 -41.67 -28.56
C MET A 751 0.32 -42.49 -27.86
N SER A 752 1.49 -42.67 -28.48
CA SER A 752 2.63 -43.36 -27.86
C SER A 752 3.41 -42.46 -26.89
N LEU A 753 3.26 -41.14 -27.00
CA LEU A 753 3.95 -40.19 -26.12
C LEU A 753 3.30 -40.09 -24.73
N PRO A 754 4.10 -39.90 -23.67
CA PRO A 754 3.59 -39.66 -22.32
C PRO A 754 2.67 -38.43 -22.25
N ALA A 755 1.63 -38.50 -21.42
CA ALA A 755 0.67 -37.42 -21.24
C ALA A 755 1.31 -36.05 -20.90
N PRO A 756 2.31 -35.94 -20.01
CA PRO A 756 2.96 -34.66 -19.72
C PRO A 756 3.63 -34.00 -20.94
N GLU A 757 4.23 -34.78 -21.84
CA GLU A 757 4.84 -34.26 -23.06
C GLU A 757 3.79 -33.70 -24.01
N ARG A 758 2.71 -34.44 -24.22
CA ARG A 758 1.60 -34.00 -25.08
C ARG A 758 0.93 -32.73 -24.54
N ILE A 759 0.77 -32.62 -23.22
CA ILE A 759 0.26 -31.42 -22.54
C ILE A 759 1.17 -30.21 -22.80
N ALA A 760 2.49 -30.36 -22.66
CA ALA A 760 3.44 -29.27 -22.93
C ALA A 760 3.39 -28.81 -24.40
N VAL A 761 3.21 -29.75 -25.33
CA VAL A 761 3.05 -29.44 -26.76
C VAL A 761 1.75 -28.67 -27.02
N ILE A 762 0.62 -29.10 -26.45
CA ILE A 762 -0.67 -28.39 -26.56
C ILE A 762 -0.55 -26.96 -26.02
N GLN A 763 0.12 -26.79 -24.88
CA GLN A 763 0.37 -25.48 -24.28
C GLN A 763 1.17 -24.57 -25.20
N SER A 764 2.12 -25.09 -25.97
CA SER A 764 2.88 -24.30 -26.94
C SER A 764 2.07 -23.93 -28.19
N LEU A 765 1.17 -24.82 -28.62
CA LEU A 765 0.33 -24.60 -29.80
C LEU A 765 -0.83 -23.63 -29.54
N ARG A 766 -1.21 -23.38 -28.27
CA ARG A 766 -2.33 -22.50 -27.90
C ARG A 766 -2.17 -21.04 -28.37
N THR A 767 -0.95 -20.62 -28.67
CA THR A 767 -0.67 -19.27 -29.20
C THR A 767 -0.73 -19.22 -30.72
N GLN A 768 -0.71 -20.38 -31.38
CA GLN A 768 -0.76 -20.53 -32.83
C GLN A 768 -2.23 -20.60 -33.24
N LYS A 769 -2.83 -19.45 -33.59
CA LYS A 769 -4.24 -19.32 -34.01
C LYS A 769 -4.50 -19.89 -35.42
N THR A 770 -3.88 -21.01 -35.78
CA THR A 770 -4.04 -21.67 -37.09
C THR A 770 -5.16 -22.69 -37.07
N ASP A 771 -5.78 -22.94 -38.22
CA ASP A 771 -6.83 -23.96 -38.36
C ASP A 771 -6.29 -25.36 -38.02
N GLN A 772 -5.04 -25.66 -38.40
CA GLN A 772 -4.39 -26.93 -38.10
C GLN A 772 -4.26 -27.19 -36.59
N ALA A 773 -3.84 -26.19 -35.80
CA ALA A 773 -3.75 -26.33 -34.35
C ALA A 773 -5.14 -26.54 -33.73
N ARG A 774 -6.15 -25.78 -34.18
CA ARG A 774 -7.53 -25.91 -33.70
C ARG A 774 -8.13 -27.28 -34.00
N ASP A 775 -7.97 -27.76 -35.24
CA ASP A 775 -8.52 -29.06 -35.65
C ASP A 775 -7.82 -30.22 -34.95
N GLY A 776 -6.50 -30.16 -34.79
CA GLY A 776 -5.75 -31.16 -34.04
C GLY A 776 -6.15 -31.20 -32.56
N MET A 777 -6.36 -30.04 -31.92
CA MET A 777 -6.88 -29.99 -30.54
C MET A 777 -8.28 -30.60 -30.45
N LEU A 778 -9.20 -30.27 -31.37
CA LEU A 778 -10.55 -30.87 -31.39
C LEU A 778 -10.51 -32.39 -31.60
N LYS A 779 -9.57 -32.89 -32.42
CA LYS A 779 -9.32 -34.32 -32.58
C LYS A 779 -8.84 -34.97 -31.29
N VAL A 780 -7.93 -34.32 -30.55
CA VAL A 780 -7.49 -34.80 -29.23
C VAL A 780 -8.66 -34.85 -28.24
N VAL A 781 -9.52 -33.83 -28.21
CA VAL A 781 -10.71 -33.80 -27.32
C VAL A 781 -11.66 -34.97 -27.59
N GLY A 782 -11.89 -35.29 -28.87
CA GLY A 782 -12.72 -36.42 -29.30
C GLY A 782 -12.06 -37.81 -29.25
N SER A 783 -10.79 -37.89 -28.86
CA SER A 783 -10.02 -39.15 -28.83
C SER A 783 -10.13 -39.89 -27.48
N THR A 784 -9.54 -41.09 -27.42
CA THR A 784 -9.36 -41.89 -26.19
C THR A 784 -8.13 -41.47 -25.37
N SER A 785 -7.61 -40.26 -25.58
CA SER A 785 -6.47 -39.73 -24.80
C SER A 785 -6.78 -39.64 -23.31
N PRO A 786 -5.75 -39.70 -22.42
CA PRO A 786 -5.94 -39.44 -21.00
C PRO A 786 -6.65 -38.11 -20.75
N ASP A 787 -7.52 -38.07 -19.74
CA ASP A 787 -8.36 -36.91 -19.43
C ASP A 787 -7.54 -35.63 -19.20
N SER A 788 -6.36 -35.72 -18.60
CA SER A 788 -5.45 -34.58 -18.42
C SER A 788 -5.04 -33.92 -19.73
N VAL A 789 -4.81 -34.71 -20.79
CA VAL A 789 -4.46 -34.22 -22.13
C VAL A 789 -5.68 -33.59 -22.81
N ARG A 790 -6.85 -34.23 -22.68
CA ARG A 790 -8.11 -33.73 -23.24
C ARG A 790 -8.52 -32.40 -22.62
N VAL A 791 -8.42 -32.28 -21.29
CA VAL A 791 -8.69 -31.05 -20.55
C VAL A 791 -7.76 -29.93 -20.99
N GLU A 792 -6.47 -30.20 -21.20
CA GLU A 792 -5.55 -29.18 -21.70
C GLU A 792 -5.88 -28.74 -23.13
N ALA A 793 -6.25 -29.68 -24.02
CA ALA A 793 -6.69 -29.35 -25.37
C ALA A 793 -7.94 -28.47 -25.37
N ILE A 794 -8.92 -28.75 -24.49
CA ILE A 794 -10.12 -27.91 -24.30
C ILE A 794 -9.72 -26.50 -23.87
N ARG A 795 -8.84 -26.36 -22.88
CA ARG A 795 -8.35 -25.04 -22.41
C ARG A 795 -7.66 -24.27 -23.53
N ALA A 796 -6.79 -24.92 -24.30
CA ALA A 796 -6.11 -24.29 -25.43
C ALA A 796 -7.11 -23.83 -26.52
N LEU A 797 -8.18 -24.58 -26.76
CA LEU A 797 -9.27 -24.19 -27.69
C LEU A 797 -10.01 -22.92 -27.25
N GLY A 798 -10.03 -22.57 -25.96
CA GLY A 798 -10.54 -21.28 -25.52
C GLY A 798 -9.82 -20.09 -26.17
N GLN A 799 -8.51 -20.26 -26.43
CA GLN A 799 -7.65 -19.23 -27.01
C GLN A 799 -7.57 -19.31 -28.54
N VAL A 800 -7.41 -20.51 -29.13
CA VAL A 800 -7.28 -20.67 -30.60
C VAL A 800 -8.63 -20.84 -31.32
N GLY A 801 -9.69 -21.08 -30.58
CA GLY A 801 -11.03 -21.32 -31.11
C GLY A 801 -11.58 -20.13 -31.88
N ASN A 802 -12.47 -20.42 -32.82
CA ASN A 802 -13.28 -19.46 -33.56
C ASN A 802 -14.77 -19.63 -33.20
N GLU A 803 -15.66 -18.88 -33.85
CA GLU A 803 -17.11 -18.94 -33.60
C GLU A 803 -17.66 -20.37 -33.60
N ALA A 804 -17.28 -21.19 -34.60
CA ALA A 804 -17.74 -22.58 -34.76
C ALA A 804 -17.19 -23.57 -33.71
N THR A 805 -16.19 -23.18 -32.92
CA THR A 805 -15.54 -24.08 -31.95
C THR A 805 -16.49 -24.47 -30.81
N GLY A 806 -17.34 -23.53 -30.36
CA GLY A 806 -18.30 -23.78 -29.29
C GLY A 806 -19.29 -24.90 -29.63
N ASP A 807 -19.86 -24.86 -30.83
CA ASP A 807 -20.79 -25.89 -31.32
C ASP A 807 -20.10 -27.26 -31.47
N ARG A 808 -18.84 -27.28 -31.92
CA ARG A 808 -18.05 -28.52 -32.03
C ARG A 808 -17.76 -29.13 -30.64
N LEU A 809 -17.44 -28.32 -29.65
CA LEU A 809 -17.26 -28.79 -28.27
C LEU A 809 -18.59 -29.32 -27.69
N LEU A 810 -19.70 -28.64 -27.94
CA LEU A 810 -21.05 -29.08 -27.53
C LEU A 810 -21.48 -30.38 -28.23
N ALA A 811 -21.03 -30.62 -29.46
CA ALA A 811 -21.28 -31.88 -30.17
C ALA A 811 -20.55 -33.07 -29.52
N LEU A 812 -19.41 -32.82 -28.87
CA LEU A 812 -18.62 -33.85 -28.19
C LEU A 812 -19.08 -34.11 -26.74
N TRP A 813 -19.96 -33.27 -26.18
CA TRP A 813 -20.32 -33.22 -24.75
C TRP A 813 -20.60 -34.59 -24.11
N ASP A 814 -21.39 -35.43 -24.77
CA ASP A 814 -21.80 -36.74 -24.24
C ASP A 814 -20.63 -37.74 -24.15
N THR A 815 -19.60 -37.56 -24.97
CA THR A 815 -18.37 -38.37 -24.98
C THR A 815 -17.29 -37.85 -24.03
N LEU A 816 -17.52 -36.69 -23.40
CA LEU A 816 -16.59 -36.09 -22.45
C LEU A 816 -16.76 -36.72 -21.05
N SER A 817 -15.63 -36.91 -20.37
CA SER A 817 -15.63 -37.25 -18.95
C SER A 817 -16.12 -36.08 -18.09
N PRO A 818 -16.43 -36.28 -16.79
CA PRO A 818 -16.79 -35.17 -15.91
C PRO A 818 -15.72 -34.07 -15.82
N ALA A 819 -14.43 -34.42 -15.85
CA ALA A 819 -13.36 -33.42 -15.82
C ALA A 819 -13.29 -32.60 -17.11
N ALA A 820 -13.43 -33.25 -18.26
CA ALA A 820 -13.48 -32.59 -19.56
C ALA A 820 -14.73 -31.72 -19.73
N ARG A 821 -15.92 -32.18 -19.30
CA ARG A 821 -17.15 -31.37 -19.31
C ARG A 821 -17.02 -30.08 -18.51
N ARG A 822 -16.41 -30.14 -17.32
CA ARG A 822 -16.15 -28.94 -16.51
C ARG A 822 -15.26 -27.95 -17.26
N ALA A 823 -14.13 -28.43 -17.80
CA ALA A 823 -13.24 -27.58 -18.60
C ALA A 823 -13.95 -26.99 -19.82
N THR A 824 -14.81 -27.77 -20.49
CA THR A 824 -15.60 -27.29 -21.64
C THR A 824 -16.59 -26.22 -21.24
N ALA A 825 -17.32 -26.39 -20.14
CA ALA A 825 -18.24 -25.38 -19.62
C ALA A 825 -17.51 -24.07 -19.27
N GLU A 826 -16.33 -24.16 -18.65
CA GLU A 826 -15.48 -22.99 -18.37
C GLU A 826 -15.09 -22.25 -19.65
N GLN A 827 -14.68 -22.97 -20.71
CA GLN A 827 -14.29 -22.32 -21.96
C GLN A 827 -15.49 -21.75 -22.73
N LEU A 828 -16.62 -22.44 -22.77
CA LEU A 828 -17.84 -21.95 -23.43
C LEU A 828 -18.37 -20.65 -22.79
N ALA A 829 -18.02 -20.40 -21.52
CA ALA A 829 -18.38 -19.18 -20.81
C ALA A 829 -17.52 -17.95 -21.14
N THR A 830 -16.50 -18.08 -21.99
CA THR A 830 -15.53 -17.00 -22.26
C THR A 830 -15.91 -16.06 -23.41
N ARG A 831 -16.92 -16.40 -24.23
CA ARG A 831 -17.34 -15.62 -25.41
C ARG A 831 -18.85 -15.55 -25.51
N GLU A 832 -19.38 -14.40 -25.90
CA GLU A 832 -20.85 -14.19 -25.96
C GLU A 832 -21.56 -15.22 -26.85
N ILE A 833 -21.04 -15.48 -28.05
CA ILE A 833 -21.62 -16.45 -28.98
C ILE A 833 -21.61 -17.88 -28.44
N TRP A 834 -20.55 -18.27 -27.71
CA TRP A 834 -20.45 -19.58 -27.07
C TRP A 834 -21.37 -19.69 -25.85
N ILE A 835 -21.48 -18.63 -25.04
CA ILE A 835 -22.40 -18.56 -23.90
C ILE A 835 -23.84 -18.78 -24.37
N ILE A 836 -24.25 -18.11 -25.44
CA ILE A 836 -25.61 -18.24 -25.99
C ILE A 836 -25.87 -19.68 -26.45
N ALA A 837 -24.94 -20.30 -27.18
CA ALA A 837 -25.07 -21.69 -27.60
C ALA A 837 -25.12 -22.66 -26.40
N PHE A 838 -24.29 -22.42 -25.38
CA PHE A 838 -24.22 -23.22 -24.17
C PHE A 838 -25.51 -23.13 -23.33
N LEU A 839 -26.05 -21.93 -23.12
CA LEU A 839 -27.31 -21.72 -22.41
C LEU A 839 -28.50 -22.37 -23.15
N LYS A 840 -28.53 -22.28 -24.49
CA LYS A 840 -29.54 -23.01 -25.30
C LYS A 840 -29.41 -24.53 -25.15
N ALA A 841 -28.19 -25.06 -25.10
CA ALA A 841 -27.96 -26.49 -24.87
C ALA A 841 -28.39 -26.92 -23.46
N CYS A 842 -28.26 -26.06 -22.45
CA CYS A 842 -28.77 -26.30 -21.11
C CYS A 842 -30.31 -26.28 -21.06
N LYS A 843 -30.95 -25.32 -21.75
CA LYS A 843 -32.42 -25.20 -21.82
C LYS A 843 -33.08 -26.37 -22.55
N SER A 844 -32.39 -26.96 -23.52
CA SER A 844 -32.84 -28.15 -24.26
C SER A 844 -32.43 -29.48 -23.61
N GLU A 845 -31.89 -29.45 -22.38
CA GLU A 845 -31.41 -30.61 -21.62
C GLU A 845 -30.29 -31.45 -22.27
N LYS A 846 -29.72 -30.98 -23.40
CA LYS A 846 -28.51 -31.56 -24.00
C LYS A 846 -27.32 -31.45 -23.03
N VAL A 847 -27.24 -30.34 -22.30
CA VAL A 847 -26.35 -30.18 -21.15
C VAL A 847 -27.21 -30.22 -19.89
N LYS A 848 -26.98 -31.20 -19.02
CA LYS A 848 -27.66 -31.25 -17.72
C LYS A 848 -27.21 -30.09 -16.86
N ARG A 849 -28.14 -29.36 -16.24
CA ARG A 849 -27.83 -28.22 -15.36
C ARG A 849 -26.83 -28.58 -14.26
N GLY A 850 -26.93 -29.79 -13.69
CA GLY A 850 -26.01 -30.28 -12.67
C GLY A 850 -24.58 -30.57 -13.14
N ASP A 851 -24.35 -30.66 -14.46
CA ASP A 851 -23.01 -30.84 -15.04
C ASP A 851 -22.28 -29.49 -15.22
N VAL A 852 -22.98 -28.36 -15.05
CA VAL A 852 -22.40 -27.02 -15.18
C VAL A 852 -21.74 -26.61 -13.86
N PRO A 853 -20.44 -26.25 -13.85
CA PRO A 853 -19.78 -25.77 -12.65
C PRO A 853 -20.50 -24.55 -12.07
N PRO A 854 -20.71 -24.47 -10.74
CA PRO A 854 -21.31 -23.28 -10.11
C PRO A 854 -20.56 -21.98 -10.42
N THR A 855 -19.23 -22.03 -10.57
CA THR A 855 -18.40 -20.89 -10.99
C THR A 855 -18.80 -20.35 -12.37
N VAL A 856 -19.12 -21.23 -13.31
CA VAL A 856 -19.57 -20.88 -14.67
C VAL A 856 -20.95 -20.25 -14.66
N VAL A 857 -21.91 -20.86 -13.96
CA VAL A 857 -23.28 -20.32 -13.82
C VAL A 857 -23.22 -18.89 -13.29
N ARG A 858 -22.42 -18.66 -12.25
CA ARG A 858 -22.27 -17.36 -11.61
C ARG A 858 -21.60 -16.32 -12.51
N SER A 859 -20.52 -16.70 -13.20
CA SER A 859 -19.85 -15.81 -14.17
C SER A 859 -20.79 -15.35 -15.29
N ILE A 860 -21.67 -16.23 -15.78
CA ILE A 860 -22.67 -15.89 -16.78
C ILE A 860 -23.80 -15.04 -16.18
N ALA A 861 -24.22 -15.30 -14.94
CA ALA A 861 -25.29 -14.55 -14.27
C ALA A 861 -24.93 -13.08 -14.01
N THR A 862 -23.64 -12.77 -13.80
CA THR A 862 -23.15 -11.40 -13.59
C THR A 862 -22.63 -10.75 -14.88
N HIS A 863 -22.86 -11.35 -16.05
CA HIS A 863 -22.34 -10.86 -17.32
C HIS A 863 -22.86 -9.45 -17.66
N ARG A 864 -22.04 -8.64 -18.35
CA ARG A 864 -22.40 -7.25 -18.71
C ARG A 864 -23.63 -7.17 -19.62
N SER A 865 -23.77 -8.13 -20.53
CA SER A 865 -24.86 -8.21 -21.50
C SER A 865 -26.17 -8.61 -20.81
N GLU A 866 -27.17 -7.73 -20.85
CA GLU A 866 -28.48 -7.95 -20.26
C GLU A 866 -29.19 -9.18 -20.84
N SER A 867 -29.02 -9.45 -22.13
CA SER A 867 -29.63 -10.61 -22.79
C SER A 867 -29.06 -11.93 -22.27
N ILE A 868 -27.75 -11.99 -22.02
CA ILE A 868 -27.09 -13.15 -21.41
C ILE A 868 -27.55 -13.33 -19.96
N ARG A 869 -27.66 -12.24 -19.17
CA ARG A 869 -28.17 -12.34 -17.80
C ARG A 869 -29.60 -12.89 -17.75
N LYS A 870 -30.51 -12.36 -18.56
CA LYS A 870 -31.90 -12.86 -18.64
C LYS A 870 -31.95 -14.33 -19.04
N LEU A 871 -31.19 -14.74 -20.05
CA LEU A 871 -31.15 -16.14 -20.48
C LEU A 871 -30.55 -17.06 -19.41
N SER A 872 -29.56 -16.58 -18.65
CA SER A 872 -29.02 -17.29 -17.49
C SER A 872 -30.07 -17.45 -16.39
N GLU A 873 -30.81 -16.39 -16.08
CA GLU A 873 -31.89 -16.42 -15.09
C GLU A 873 -33.00 -17.41 -15.46
N GLU A 874 -33.40 -17.44 -16.73
CA GLU A 874 -34.36 -18.44 -17.25
C GLU A 874 -33.84 -19.88 -17.15
N THR A 875 -32.52 -20.07 -17.26
CA THR A 875 -31.90 -21.40 -17.32
C THR A 875 -31.57 -21.94 -15.93
N PHE A 876 -31.07 -21.09 -15.03
CA PHE A 876 -30.51 -21.49 -13.74
C PHE A 876 -31.18 -20.84 -12.52
N GLY A 877 -32.04 -19.83 -12.70
CA GLY A 877 -32.69 -19.09 -11.62
C GLY A 877 -32.03 -17.74 -11.32
N ARG A 878 -32.55 -17.02 -10.32
CA ARG A 878 -32.14 -15.64 -10.01
C ARG A 878 -30.93 -15.61 -9.06
N PHE A 879 -29.91 -14.81 -9.40
CA PHE A 879 -28.66 -14.70 -8.63
C PHE A 879 -28.41 -13.31 -8.02
N ASN A 880 -29.13 -12.27 -8.46
CA ASN A 880 -28.95 -10.90 -7.96
C ASN A 880 -30.09 -10.50 -7.00
N GLN A 881 -29.77 -10.47 -5.71
CA GLN A 881 -30.62 -9.92 -4.65
C GLN A 881 -30.20 -8.48 -4.32
N THR A 882 -31.16 -7.63 -3.97
CA THR A 882 -30.91 -6.28 -3.45
C THR A 882 -30.18 -6.34 -2.09
N PRO A 883 -29.48 -5.27 -1.67
CA PRO A 883 -28.82 -5.23 -0.36
C PRO A 883 -29.76 -5.60 0.81
N ASP A 884 -31.00 -5.10 0.80
CA ASP A 884 -32.00 -5.44 1.82
C ASP A 884 -32.40 -6.93 1.82
N GLU A 885 -32.52 -7.53 0.63
CA GLU A 885 -32.79 -8.95 0.49
C GLU A 885 -31.62 -9.78 1.03
N LYS A 886 -30.37 -9.34 0.81
CA LYS A 886 -29.16 -9.99 1.34
C LYS A 886 -29.08 -9.90 2.86
N LEU A 887 -29.42 -8.76 3.46
CA LEU A 887 -29.46 -8.64 4.93
C LEU A 887 -30.51 -9.58 5.56
N ARG A 888 -31.69 -9.71 4.95
CA ARG A 888 -32.71 -10.68 5.38
C ARG A 888 -32.24 -12.11 5.22
N LEU A 889 -31.55 -12.41 4.11
CA LEU A 889 -30.97 -13.72 3.85
C LEU A 889 -29.86 -14.08 4.84
N ILE A 890 -28.98 -13.13 5.18
CA ILE A 890 -27.95 -13.30 6.23
C ILE A 890 -28.63 -13.66 7.56
N ALA A 891 -29.67 -12.93 7.96
CA ALA A 891 -30.42 -13.24 9.18
C ALA A 891 -31.06 -14.65 9.16
N ALA A 892 -31.64 -15.05 8.02
CA ALA A 892 -32.21 -16.39 7.85
C ALA A 892 -31.13 -17.49 7.91
N LYS A 893 -30.02 -17.30 7.22
CA LYS A 893 -28.91 -18.27 7.19
C LYS A 893 -28.17 -18.35 8.52
N ARG A 894 -28.09 -17.25 9.27
CA ARG A 894 -27.59 -17.26 10.65
C ARG A 894 -28.35 -18.25 11.51
N LYS A 895 -29.68 -18.25 11.42
CA LYS A 895 -30.54 -19.20 12.15
C LYS A 895 -30.20 -20.66 11.80
N VAL A 896 -30.05 -20.96 10.51
CA VAL A 896 -29.65 -22.28 10.00
C VAL A 896 -28.29 -22.73 10.55
N VAL A 897 -27.32 -21.83 10.63
CA VAL A 897 -25.97 -22.13 11.14
C VAL A 897 -25.99 -22.41 12.64
N VAL A 898 -26.81 -21.67 13.40
CA VAL A 898 -26.87 -21.77 14.87
C VAL A 898 -27.63 -22.99 15.36
N GLU A 899 -28.75 -23.35 14.74
CA GLU A 899 -29.71 -24.33 15.29
C GLU A 899 -29.39 -25.79 14.95
N GLY A 900 -28.43 -26.07 14.05
CA GLY A 900 -28.16 -27.42 13.56
C GLY A 900 -26.92 -28.10 14.16
N ALA A 901 -26.88 -29.44 14.08
CA ALA A 901 -25.71 -30.23 14.45
C ALA A 901 -24.52 -29.93 13.54
N VAL A 902 -23.33 -29.82 14.13
CA VAL A 902 -22.08 -29.42 13.45
C VAL A 902 -21.19 -30.63 13.22
N ASP A 903 -20.74 -30.81 11.99
CA ASP A 903 -19.72 -31.77 11.59
C ASP A 903 -18.57 -31.04 10.90
N LEU A 904 -17.43 -30.93 11.59
CA LEU A 904 -16.26 -30.20 11.09
C LEU A 904 -15.54 -30.95 9.96
N ASN A 905 -15.65 -32.28 9.88
CA ASN A 905 -15.05 -33.05 8.79
C ASN A 905 -15.86 -32.87 7.50
N ALA A 906 -17.19 -32.92 7.60
CA ALA A 906 -18.07 -32.55 6.49
C ALA A 906 -17.86 -31.08 6.09
N GLY A 907 -17.67 -30.20 7.08
CA GLY A 907 -17.36 -28.79 6.87
C GLY A 907 -16.05 -28.57 6.10
N HIS A 908 -14.99 -29.32 6.43
CA HIS A 908 -13.73 -29.30 5.69
C HIS A 908 -13.91 -29.71 4.23
N GLU A 909 -14.63 -30.80 3.96
CA GLU A 909 -14.86 -31.26 2.59
C GLU A 909 -15.66 -30.25 1.74
N VAL A 910 -16.60 -29.53 2.35
CA VAL A 910 -17.36 -28.45 1.70
C VAL A 910 -16.46 -27.23 1.48
N ALA A 911 -15.72 -26.79 2.51
CA ALA A 911 -14.79 -25.67 2.44
C ALA A 911 -13.68 -25.92 1.40
N ARG A 912 -13.18 -27.16 1.29
CA ARG A 912 -12.18 -27.56 0.30
C ARG A 912 -12.67 -27.38 -1.13
N LYS A 913 -13.96 -27.61 -1.38
CA LYS A 913 -14.59 -27.50 -2.71
C LYS A 913 -15.11 -26.10 -3.02
N ALA A 914 -15.43 -25.30 -2.01
CA ALA A 914 -16.07 -23.99 -2.17
C ALA A 914 -15.12 -22.81 -1.88
N CYS A 915 -14.37 -22.85 -0.78
CA CYS A 915 -13.56 -21.75 -0.28
C CYS A 915 -12.08 -21.91 -0.61
N PHE A 916 -11.52 -23.11 -0.44
CA PHE A 916 -10.08 -23.37 -0.64
C PHE A 916 -9.64 -23.37 -2.11
N VAL A 917 -10.61 -23.30 -3.02
CA VAL A 917 -10.33 -23.00 -4.44
C VAL A 917 -9.69 -21.61 -4.57
N CYS A 918 -10.13 -20.65 -3.76
CA CYS A 918 -9.67 -19.26 -3.83
C CYS A 918 -8.77 -18.87 -2.65
N HIS A 919 -9.01 -19.42 -1.46
CA HIS A 919 -8.40 -18.96 -0.22
C HIS A 919 -7.46 -20.00 0.38
N ALA A 920 -6.32 -19.54 0.91
CA ALA A 920 -5.43 -20.36 1.70
C ALA A 920 -5.89 -20.34 3.16
N MET A 921 -5.70 -21.44 3.86
CA MET A 921 -5.90 -21.53 5.30
C MET A 921 -4.97 -22.60 5.88
N HIS A 922 -4.09 -22.22 6.82
CA HIS A 922 -3.10 -23.12 7.42
C HIS A 922 -2.29 -23.93 6.39
N GLY A 923 -1.95 -23.28 5.26
CA GLY A 923 -1.20 -23.86 4.15
C GLY A 923 -2.01 -24.71 3.15
N GLU A 924 -3.32 -24.86 3.32
CA GLU A 924 -4.21 -25.54 2.38
C GLU A 924 -5.02 -24.53 1.55
N GLY A 925 -5.10 -24.71 0.22
CA GLY A 925 -5.94 -23.90 -0.67
C GLY A 925 -5.18 -22.99 -1.64
N GLY A 926 -5.88 -22.02 -2.23
CA GLY A 926 -5.40 -21.12 -3.28
C GLY A 926 -5.05 -19.71 -2.81
N ALA A 927 -4.39 -18.92 -3.66
CA ALA A 927 -4.00 -17.53 -3.36
C ALA A 927 -4.73 -16.51 -4.25
N VAL A 928 -6.00 -16.80 -4.59
CA VAL A 928 -6.86 -15.90 -5.36
C VAL A 928 -7.42 -14.81 -4.47
N GLY A 929 -8.02 -15.21 -3.34
CA GLY A 929 -8.47 -14.35 -2.26
C GLY A 929 -7.45 -14.29 -1.10
N PRO A 930 -7.72 -13.47 -0.08
CA PRO A 930 -6.85 -13.37 1.10
C PRO A 930 -6.73 -14.69 1.86
N ASP A 931 -5.60 -14.89 2.56
CA ASP A 931 -5.40 -16.04 3.46
C ASP A 931 -6.33 -15.93 4.69
N LEU A 932 -7.20 -16.93 4.84
CA LEU A 932 -8.21 -16.98 5.91
C LEU A 932 -7.65 -17.42 7.26
N THR A 933 -6.35 -17.74 7.36
CA THR A 933 -5.71 -18.06 8.64
C THR A 933 -5.84 -16.89 9.62
N GLY A 934 -5.73 -15.65 9.13
CA GLY A 934 -5.75 -14.43 9.95
C GLY A 934 -6.82 -13.39 9.62
N VAL A 935 -7.56 -13.50 8.51
CA VAL A 935 -8.48 -12.45 8.02
C VAL A 935 -9.87 -13.00 7.71
N GLY A 936 -10.92 -12.17 7.90
CA GLY A 936 -12.26 -12.41 7.34
C GLY A 936 -13.19 -13.36 8.11
N ARG A 937 -12.79 -13.82 9.30
CA ARG A 937 -13.52 -14.82 10.11
C ARG A 937 -13.57 -14.51 11.62
N SER A 938 -13.70 -13.24 11.97
CA SER A 938 -13.66 -12.76 13.36
C SER A 938 -14.90 -13.11 14.19
N SER A 939 -16.06 -13.25 13.55
CA SER A 939 -17.33 -13.66 14.16
C SER A 939 -18.20 -14.37 13.12
N LEU A 940 -19.27 -15.04 13.58
CA LEU A 940 -20.24 -15.67 12.68
C LEU A 940 -20.84 -14.63 11.72
N ASP A 941 -21.25 -13.47 12.24
CA ASP A 941 -21.92 -12.45 11.45
C ASP A 941 -20.97 -11.82 10.41
N ALA A 942 -19.72 -11.54 10.79
CA ALA A 942 -18.71 -11.05 9.86
C ALA A 942 -18.45 -12.05 8.72
N LEU A 943 -18.33 -13.34 9.06
CA LEU A 943 -18.13 -14.39 8.06
C LEU A 943 -19.36 -14.55 7.15
N LEU A 944 -20.58 -14.46 7.69
CA LEU A 944 -21.81 -14.51 6.89
C LEU A 944 -21.94 -13.33 5.93
N HIS A 945 -21.59 -12.11 6.36
CA HIS A 945 -21.52 -10.94 5.48
C HIS A 945 -20.52 -11.17 4.34
N ASN A 946 -19.30 -11.60 4.67
CA ASN A 946 -18.26 -11.87 3.66
C ASN A 946 -18.67 -12.97 2.67
N VAL A 947 -19.40 -14.01 3.13
CA VAL A 947 -19.82 -15.16 2.31
C VAL A 947 -21.04 -14.87 1.44
N ILE A 948 -22.03 -14.13 1.97
CA ILE A 948 -23.32 -13.88 1.32
C ILE A 948 -23.30 -12.56 0.53
N HIS A 949 -22.53 -11.57 0.99
CA HIS A 949 -22.42 -10.25 0.40
C HIS A 949 -20.96 -9.83 0.14
N PRO A 950 -20.20 -10.60 -0.67
CA PRO A 950 -18.77 -10.36 -0.90
C PRO A 950 -18.43 -9.06 -1.64
N ASN A 951 -19.43 -8.37 -2.20
CA ASN A 951 -19.28 -7.10 -2.91
C ASN A 951 -19.47 -5.86 -2.00
N GLU A 952 -19.84 -6.04 -0.73
CA GLU A 952 -20.08 -4.94 0.22
C GLU A 952 -18.80 -4.16 0.52
N ILE A 953 -17.71 -4.90 0.75
CA ILE A 953 -16.38 -4.35 1.07
C ILE A 953 -15.36 -5.15 0.24
N ILE A 954 -14.73 -4.47 -0.71
CA ILE A 954 -13.68 -5.06 -1.56
C ILE A 954 -12.37 -4.38 -1.19
N GLY A 955 -11.43 -5.16 -0.66
CA GLY A 955 -10.07 -4.65 -0.45
C GLY A 955 -9.41 -4.30 -1.78
N VAL A 956 -8.76 -3.15 -1.85
CA VAL A 956 -8.03 -2.71 -3.05
C VAL A 956 -6.96 -3.76 -3.40
N GLY A 957 -6.82 -4.09 -4.68
CA GLY A 957 -6.00 -5.22 -5.16
C GLY A 957 -6.70 -6.59 -5.17
N TYR A 958 -7.93 -6.71 -4.64
CA TYR A 958 -8.82 -7.87 -4.77
C TYR A 958 -10.05 -7.60 -5.64
N GLU A 959 -10.10 -6.43 -6.29
CA GLU A 959 -11.16 -6.11 -7.22
C GLU A 959 -11.14 -7.06 -8.41
N ASN A 960 -12.32 -7.33 -8.94
CA ASN A 960 -12.42 -8.04 -10.19
C ASN A 960 -12.15 -7.07 -11.35
N VAL A 961 -11.13 -7.40 -12.15
CA VAL A 961 -10.80 -6.69 -13.38
C VAL A 961 -11.34 -7.49 -14.56
N GLU A 962 -12.16 -6.82 -15.37
CA GLU A 962 -12.68 -7.35 -16.62
C GLU A 962 -11.85 -6.83 -17.79
N VAL A 963 -11.43 -7.75 -18.66
CA VAL A 963 -10.72 -7.48 -19.90
C VAL A 963 -11.54 -8.06 -21.05
N GLU A 964 -11.91 -7.19 -21.98
CA GLU A 964 -12.45 -7.57 -23.28
C GLU A 964 -11.32 -7.50 -24.30
N THR A 965 -11.12 -8.60 -25.03
CA THR A 965 -10.11 -8.67 -26.07
C THR A 965 -10.67 -8.34 -27.44
N LYS A 966 -9.80 -8.02 -28.39
CA LYS A 966 -10.15 -7.79 -29.79
C LYS A 966 -10.67 -9.03 -30.51
N ASP A 967 -10.36 -10.23 -29.98
CA ASP A 967 -10.90 -11.52 -30.44
C ASP A 967 -12.16 -11.97 -29.67
N ASP A 968 -12.89 -11.01 -29.09
CA ASP A 968 -14.20 -11.18 -28.45
C ASP A 968 -14.21 -12.16 -27.25
N ARG A 969 -13.05 -12.31 -26.59
CA ARG A 969 -12.96 -13.02 -25.31
C ARG A 969 -13.20 -12.06 -24.16
N HIS A 970 -13.91 -12.56 -23.16
CA HIS A 970 -14.10 -11.93 -21.86
C HIS A 970 -13.25 -12.67 -20.83
N VAL A 971 -12.26 -11.98 -20.27
CA VAL A 971 -11.40 -12.50 -19.22
C VAL A 971 -11.64 -11.68 -17.96
N SER A 972 -11.89 -12.34 -16.84
CA SER A 972 -12.20 -11.68 -15.57
C SER A 972 -11.39 -12.30 -14.44
N GLY A 973 -10.78 -11.46 -13.59
CA GLY A 973 -10.06 -11.94 -12.42
C GLY A 973 -9.31 -10.83 -11.69
N ARG A 974 -8.57 -11.24 -10.66
CA ARG A 974 -7.72 -10.34 -9.85
C ARG A 974 -6.47 -9.98 -10.64
N MET A 975 -6.14 -8.71 -10.77
CA MET A 975 -4.96 -8.32 -11.53
C MET A 975 -3.66 -8.59 -10.75
N THR A 976 -2.85 -9.51 -11.25
CA THR A 976 -1.55 -9.90 -10.66
C THR A 976 -0.34 -9.32 -11.40
N GLU A 977 -0.54 -8.75 -12.59
CA GLU A 977 0.49 -8.03 -13.34
C GLU A 977 -0.17 -6.93 -14.18
N ASN A 978 0.39 -5.73 -14.19
CA ASN A 978 0.04 -4.66 -15.13
C ASN A 978 1.31 -3.98 -15.62
N SER A 979 1.86 -4.47 -16.72
CA SER A 979 3.05 -3.89 -17.34
C SER A 979 2.70 -3.00 -18.52
N ALA A 980 3.68 -2.38 -19.16
CA ALA A 980 3.45 -1.65 -20.41
C ALA A 980 2.93 -2.54 -21.55
N VAL A 981 3.11 -3.87 -21.45
CA VAL A 981 2.89 -4.79 -22.57
C VAL A 981 1.76 -5.78 -22.36
N ARG A 982 1.39 -6.08 -21.12
CA ARG A 982 0.33 -7.05 -20.80
C ARG A 982 -0.31 -6.79 -19.44
N VAL A 983 -1.47 -7.41 -19.27
CA VAL A 983 -2.18 -7.54 -18.01
C VAL A 983 -2.30 -9.02 -17.69
N ARG A 984 -1.97 -9.43 -16.47
CA ARG A 984 -2.19 -10.79 -15.97
C ARG A 984 -3.30 -10.78 -14.96
N LEU A 985 -4.28 -11.65 -15.17
CA LEU A 985 -5.41 -11.83 -14.28
C LEU A 985 -5.34 -13.23 -13.66
N LEU A 986 -5.49 -13.31 -12.36
CA LEU A 986 -5.71 -14.54 -11.61
C LEU A 986 -7.22 -14.74 -11.46
N MET A 987 -7.76 -15.71 -12.20
CA MET A 987 -9.19 -15.99 -12.29
C MET A 987 -9.68 -16.72 -11.03
N ALA A 988 -11.00 -16.72 -10.81
CA ALA A 988 -11.63 -17.36 -9.65
C ALA A 988 -11.37 -18.88 -9.53
N ASN A 989 -11.00 -19.54 -10.63
CA ASN A 989 -10.63 -20.95 -10.64
C ASN A 989 -9.13 -21.19 -10.31
N GLY A 990 -8.38 -20.15 -9.92
CA GLY A 990 -6.96 -20.21 -9.61
C GLY A 990 -6.03 -20.17 -10.83
N GLN A 991 -6.56 -20.08 -12.04
CA GLN A 991 -5.75 -20.00 -13.26
C GLN A 991 -5.31 -18.57 -13.57
N GLU A 992 -4.07 -18.41 -14.03
CA GLU A 992 -3.58 -17.14 -14.55
C GLU A 992 -3.81 -17.03 -16.06
N GLU A 993 -4.38 -15.92 -16.49
CA GLU A 993 -4.49 -15.55 -17.90
C GLU A 993 -3.71 -14.25 -18.15
N ALA A 994 -2.85 -14.26 -19.18
CA ALA A 994 -2.06 -13.09 -19.56
C ALA A 994 -2.58 -12.56 -20.90
N VAL A 995 -3.07 -11.32 -20.89
CA VAL A 995 -3.63 -10.63 -22.06
C VAL A 995 -2.71 -9.47 -22.44
N ALA A 996 -2.27 -9.44 -23.69
CA ALA A 996 -1.43 -8.34 -24.17
C ALA A 996 -2.21 -7.04 -24.31
N LYS A 997 -1.62 -5.89 -23.95
CA LYS A 997 -2.28 -4.58 -24.02
C LYS A 997 -2.73 -4.21 -25.43
N THR A 998 -2.04 -4.68 -26.46
CA THR A 998 -2.43 -4.48 -27.87
C THR A 998 -3.68 -5.27 -28.26
N GLU A 999 -3.98 -6.36 -27.56
CA GLU A 999 -5.16 -7.20 -27.79
C GLU A 999 -6.35 -6.77 -26.92
N ILE A 1000 -6.16 -5.87 -25.96
CA ILE A 1000 -7.22 -5.36 -25.10
C ILE A 1000 -8.05 -4.34 -25.89
N ARG A 1001 -9.35 -4.61 -26.01
CA ARG A 1001 -10.35 -3.66 -26.50
C ARG A 1001 -10.80 -2.74 -25.37
N SER A 1002 -11.09 -3.31 -24.20
CA SER A 1002 -11.43 -2.55 -23.00
C SER A 1002 -10.92 -3.27 -21.74
N LEU A 1003 -10.53 -2.49 -20.73
CA LEU A 1003 -10.14 -2.97 -19.42
C LEU A 1003 -10.86 -2.10 -18.39
N ARG A 1004 -11.53 -2.74 -17.43
CA ARG A 1004 -12.27 -2.04 -16.39
C ARG A 1004 -12.14 -2.78 -15.06
N VAL A 1005 -11.87 -2.03 -13.99
CA VAL A 1005 -12.06 -2.50 -12.62
C VAL A 1005 -13.56 -2.42 -12.30
N THR A 1006 -14.14 -3.53 -11.88
CA THR A 1006 -15.57 -3.63 -11.56
C THR A 1006 -15.80 -3.32 -10.08
N PRO A 1007 -17.01 -2.87 -9.69
CA PRO A 1007 -17.39 -2.76 -8.27
C PRO A 1007 -17.66 -4.13 -7.62
N ASN A 1008 -17.33 -5.24 -8.30
CA ASN A 1008 -17.57 -6.58 -7.83
C ASN A 1008 -16.23 -7.23 -7.42
N SER A 1009 -16.29 -8.12 -6.45
CA SER A 1009 -15.20 -8.98 -6.00
C SER A 1009 -14.99 -10.13 -6.98
N VAL A 1010 -13.78 -10.70 -6.99
CA VAL A 1010 -13.54 -12.01 -7.63
C VAL A 1010 -14.23 -13.13 -6.85
N MET A 1011 -14.53 -12.91 -5.57
CA MET A 1011 -15.34 -13.81 -4.76
C MET A 1011 -16.80 -13.77 -5.23
N PRO A 1012 -17.37 -14.92 -5.64
CA PRO A 1012 -18.71 -14.96 -6.22
C PRO A 1012 -19.82 -14.93 -5.15
N GLU A 1013 -20.98 -14.38 -5.49
CA GLU A 1013 -22.20 -14.45 -4.67
C GLU A 1013 -22.91 -15.82 -4.81
N GLY A 1014 -23.83 -16.17 -3.91
CA GLY A 1014 -24.69 -17.35 -4.05
C GLY A 1014 -24.20 -18.61 -3.32
N LEU A 1015 -23.19 -18.52 -2.46
CA LEU A 1015 -22.72 -19.67 -1.66
C LEU A 1015 -23.78 -20.15 -0.66
N GLU A 1016 -24.70 -19.27 -0.26
CA GLU A 1016 -25.81 -19.61 0.62
C GLU A 1016 -26.81 -20.59 0.02
N GLN A 1017 -26.81 -20.79 -1.30
CA GLN A 1017 -27.77 -21.67 -1.98
C GLN A 1017 -27.46 -23.16 -1.80
N MET A 1018 -26.32 -23.50 -1.21
CA MET A 1018 -25.98 -24.89 -0.89
C MET A 1018 -26.92 -25.48 0.18
N PRO A 1019 -27.00 -26.82 0.30
CA PRO A 1019 -27.78 -27.47 1.34
C PRO A 1019 -27.47 -26.90 2.73
N GLU A 1020 -28.49 -26.73 3.56
CA GLU A 1020 -28.38 -26.06 4.86
C GLU A 1020 -27.34 -26.69 5.80
N ALA A 1021 -27.23 -28.02 5.78
CA ALA A 1021 -26.23 -28.75 6.56
C ALA A 1021 -24.80 -28.45 6.08
N ASP A 1022 -24.59 -28.41 4.75
CA ASP A 1022 -23.28 -28.12 4.15
C ASP A 1022 -22.86 -26.68 4.44
N PHE A 1023 -23.79 -25.72 4.29
CA PHE A 1023 -23.55 -24.32 4.59
C PHE A 1023 -23.15 -24.14 6.07
N ARG A 1024 -23.91 -24.73 6.99
CA ARG A 1024 -23.62 -24.68 8.43
C ARG A 1024 -22.25 -25.28 8.76
N ASN A 1025 -21.97 -26.48 8.27
CA ASN A 1025 -20.74 -27.19 8.59
C ASN A 1025 -19.52 -26.45 8.03
N MET A 1026 -19.61 -25.91 6.81
CA MET A 1026 -18.57 -25.08 6.20
C MET A 1026 -18.28 -23.83 7.04
N ILE A 1027 -19.32 -23.07 7.43
CA ILE A 1027 -19.17 -21.86 8.24
C ILE A 1027 -18.48 -22.17 9.56
N TRP A 1028 -18.91 -23.23 10.27
CA TRP A 1028 -18.29 -23.61 11.54
C TRP A 1028 -16.85 -24.09 11.41
N PHE A 1029 -16.52 -24.80 10.33
CA PHE A 1029 -15.15 -25.23 10.06
C PHE A 1029 -14.21 -24.06 9.81
N ILE A 1030 -14.63 -23.07 9.01
CA ILE A 1030 -13.84 -21.85 8.76
C ILE A 1030 -13.69 -21.03 10.05
N LEU A 1031 -14.77 -20.90 10.83
CA LEU A 1031 -14.81 -20.05 12.02
C LEU A 1031 -14.01 -20.64 13.20
N ALA A 1032 -13.91 -21.98 13.30
CA ALA A 1032 -13.21 -22.67 14.38
C ALA A 1032 -12.39 -23.85 13.85
N HIS A 1033 -11.34 -23.52 13.10
CA HIS A 1033 -10.51 -24.51 12.44
C HIS A 1033 -9.71 -25.34 13.47
N PRO A 1034 -9.60 -26.68 13.33
CA PRO A 1034 -8.91 -27.52 14.32
C PRO A 1034 -7.45 -27.12 14.61
N LYS A 1035 -6.73 -26.58 13.62
CA LYS A 1035 -5.35 -26.09 13.77
C LYS A 1035 -5.21 -24.75 14.52
N ASP A 1036 -6.31 -24.08 14.86
CA ASP A 1036 -6.26 -22.83 15.66
C ASP A 1036 -5.90 -23.09 17.14
N GLY A 1037 -5.79 -24.36 17.56
CA GLY A 1037 -5.46 -24.74 18.93
C GLY A 1037 -6.60 -24.52 19.94
N LYS A 1038 -7.82 -24.21 19.47
CA LYS A 1038 -9.02 -23.99 20.30
C LYS A 1038 -10.19 -24.86 19.80
N PRO A 1039 -10.60 -25.92 20.52
CA PRO A 1039 -11.69 -26.79 20.07
C PRO A 1039 -13.06 -26.09 20.10
N LEU A 1040 -13.96 -26.48 19.19
CA LEU A 1040 -15.32 -25.91 19.09
C LEU A 1040 -16.25 -26.45 20.19
N THR A 1041 -16.14 -25.89 21.39
CA THR A 1041 -17.05 -26.16 22.52
C THR A 1041 -18.32 -25.30 22.42
N ASP A 1042 -19.36 -25.61 23.20
CA ASP A 1042 -20.58 -24.77 23.26
C ASP A 1042 -20.30 -23.35 23.76
N GLU A 1043 -19.31 -23.18 24.63
CA GLU A 1043 -18.83 -21.87 25.06
C GLU A 1043 -18.19 -21.10 23.92
N ARG A 1044 -17.32 -21.76 23.15
CA ARG A 1044 -16.70 -21.19 21.95
C ARG A 1044 -17.73 -20.85 20.88
N LYS A 1045 -18.76 -21.69 20.68
CA LYS A 1045 -19.88 -21.39 19.79
C LYS A 1045 -20.62 -20.13 20.25
N ARG A 1046 -20.93 -20.01 21.54
CA ARG A 1046 -21.60 -18.82 22.09
C ARG A 1046 -20.76 -17.56 21.94
N GLU A 1047 -19.44 -17.65 22.07
CA GLU A 1047 -18.50 -16.55 21.81
C GLU A 1047 -18.54 -16.11 20.35
N LEU A 1048 -18.51 -17.06 19.42
CA LEU A 1048 -18.47 -16.84 17.97
C LEU A 1048 -19.84 -16.41 17.38
N ILE A 1049 -20.97 -16.93 17.89
CA ILE A 1049 -22.35 -16.60 17.46
C ILE A 1049 -22.77 -15.24 17.94
N ARG A 1050 -22.52 -14.94 19.22
CA ARG A 1050 -23.09 -13.73 19.83
C ARG A 1050 -22.63 -12.48 19.13
N GLY A 1051 -21.49 -12.53 18.41
CA GLY A 1051 -20.84 -11.35 17.83
C GLY A 1051 -21.07 -10.20 18.78
N GLY A 1052 -20.60 -10.34 20.03
CA GLY A 1052 -21.30 -9.84 21.23
C GLY A 1052 -22.30 -8.68 21.02
N GLY A 1053 -23.59 -8.96 20.83
CA GLY A 1053 -24.64 -7.93 20.88
C GLY A 1053 -25.99 -8.33 20.25
N ASP A 1054 -27.09 -8.03 20.93
CA ASP A 1054 -28.48 -8.44 20.69
C ASP A 1054 -29.22 -7.51 19.70
N HIS A 1055 -30.02 -8.07 18.78
CA HIS A 1055 -30.82 -7.33 17.78
C HIS A 1055 -32.27 -7.80 17.77
N SER A 1056 -33.06 -7.35 18.75
CA SER A 1056 -34.51 -7.49 18.73
C SER A 1056 -35.23 -6.16 18.96
N SER A 1057 -35.35 -5.34 17.91
CA SER A 1057 -36.54 -4.46 17.69
C SER A 1057 -36.33 -3.59 16.45
N ILE A 1058 -36.92 -3.94 15.31
CA ILE A 1058 -37.17 -3.00 14.22
C ILE A 1058 -38.63 -3.15 13.80
N GLU A 1059 -39.47 -2.21 14.24
CA GLU A 1059 -40.77 -1.93 13.63
C GLU A 1059 -40.59 -0.98 12.44
N ARG A 1060 -41.46 -1.15 11.44
CA ARG A 1060 -41.38 -0.62 10.07
C ARG A 1060 -41.56 0.91 9.99
N ARG A 1061 -40.71 1.60 9.22
CA ARG A 1061 -40.93 2.97 8.69
C ARG A 1061 -40.85 2.96 7.14
N SER A 1062 -41.36 4.01 6.48
CA SER A 1062 -41.55 4.04 5.02
C SER A 1062 -40.31 4.53 4.24
N PRO A 1063 -40.11 4.16 2.96
CA PRO A 1063 -38.87 4.43 2.20
C PRO A 1063 -38.58 5.91 1.92
N ALA A 1064 -39.55 6.81 2.06
CA ALA A 1064 -39.34 8.24 1.87
C ALA A 1064 -38.74 8.93 3.10
N ASP A 1065 -38.86 8.31 4.27
CA ASP A 1065 -38.25 8.79 5.53
C ASP A 1065 -36.79 8.33 5.68
N GLU A 1066 -36.28 7.52 4.74
CA GLU A 1066 -34.92 6.94 4.73
C GLU A 1066 -33.91 7.73 3.88
N LEU A 1067 -34.29 8.87 3.30
CA LEU A 1067 -33.35 9.76 2.62
C LEU A 1067 -32.48 10.46 3.67
N GLY A 1068 -31.46 9.75 4.15
CA GLY A 1068 -30.38 10.26 4.97
C GLY A 1068 -29.71 11.45 4.30
N ASN A 1069 -29.29 12.41 5.12
CA ASN A 1069 -28.60 13.61 4.66
C ASN A 1069 -27.18 13.25 4.20
N ASP A 1070 -27.07 12.72 2.99
CA ASP A 1070 -25.80 12.29 2.41
C ASP A 1070 -25.16 13.44 1.63
N GLY A 1071 -24.40 14.26 2.37
CA GLY A 1071 -23.58 15.32 1.77
C GLY A 1071 -22.49 14.79 0.82
N GLU A 1072 -22.17 13.50 0.87
CA GLU A 1072 -21.13 12.85 0.09
C GLU A 1072 -21.67 12.34 -1.27
N ALA A 1073 -22.88 11.76 -1.30
CA ALA A 1073 -23.53 11.33 -2.55
C ALA A 1073 -23.88 12.49 -3.49
N VAL A 1074 -24.14 13.67 -2.93
CA VAL A 1074 -24.49 14.87 -3.71
C VAL A 1074 -23.27 15.47 -4.43
N ALA A 1075 -22.07 15.41 -3.82
CA ALA A 1075 -20.80 15.79 -4.46
C ALA A 1075 -20.43 14.84 -5.62
N LEU A 1076 -20.87 13.59 -5.56
CA LEU A 1076 -20.65 12.57 -6.60
C LEU A 1076 -21.60 12.71 -7.81
N TRP A 1077 -22.58 13.62 -7.79
CA TRP A 1077 -23.46 13.83 -8.96
C TRP A 1077 -22.77 14.64 -10.06
N ASN A 1078 -22.13 15.75 -9.67
CA ASN A 1078 -21.29 16.56 -10.53
C ASN A 1078 -20.28 17.35 -9.66
N PRO A 1079 -19.00 16.93 -9.59
CA PRO A 1079 -18.03 17.44 -8.61
C PRO A 1079 -17.68 18.93 -8.80
N ASP A 1080 -18.03 19.47 -9.97
CA ASP A 1080 -17.79 20.85 -10.35
C ASP A 1080 -18.86 21.84 -9.83
N TRP A 1081 -20.01 21.36 -9.38
CA TRP A 1081 -21.16 22.18 -8.95
C TRP A 1081 -21.44 21.99 -7.46
N ILE A 1082 -21.56 23.10 -6.74
CA ILE A 1082 -21.78 23.12 -5.28
C ILE A 1082 -23.28 23.28 -5.01
N ILE A 1083 -23.86 22.41 -4.19
CA ILE A 1083 -25.28 22.46 -3.85
C ILE A 1083 -25.44 23.21 -2.52
N SER A 1084 -26.32 24.20 -2.49
CA SER A 1084 -26.64 25.00 -1.31
C SER A 1084 -28.11 24.82 -0.97
N ASN A 1085 -28.34 24.12 0.15
CA ASN A 1085 -29.65 23.60 0.54
C ASN A 1085 -30.10 23.96 1.97
N GLY A 1086 -29.58 25.06 2.53
CA GLY A 1086 -30.06 25.59 3.81
C GLY A 1086 -30.27 24.54 4.91
N ASN A 1087 -29.28 23.68 5.18
CA ASN A 1087 -29.20 22.72 6.31
C ASN A 1087 -30.41 21.82 6.66
N ALA A 1088 -31.49 21.79 5.88
CA ALA A 1088 -32.68 21.00 6.19
C ALA A 1088 -32.55 19.55 5.66
N ALA A 1089 -32.76 18.57 6.52
CA ALA A 1089 -32.70 17.14 6.17
C ALA A 1089 -33.77 16.76 5.12
N GLY A 1090 -33.40 15.98 4.10
CA GLY A 1090 -34.29 15.53 3.02
C GLY A 1090 -34.45 16.51 1.84
N SER A 1091 -33.65 17.59 1.79
CA SER A 1091 -33.73 18.64 0.76
C SER A 1091 -32.93 18.37 -0.51
N ALA A 1092 -31.94 17.48 -0.50
CA ALA A 1092 -31.31 16.94 -1.71
C ALA A 1092 -30.86 15.49 -1.53
N GLY A 1093 -30.80 14.76 -2.64
CA GLY A 1093 -30.32 13.40 -2.70
C GLY A 1093 -29.99 12.98 -4.12
N LYS A 1094 -29.39 11.81 -4.28
CA LYS A 1094 -28.97 11.28 -5.58
C LYS A 1094 -29.70 9.97 -5.87
N LEU A 1095 -30.32 9.90 -7.04
CA LEU A 1095 -30.92 8.69 -7.56
C LEU A 1095 -29.99 8.04 -8.61
N PRO A 1096 -29.73 6.73 -8.52
CA PRO A 1096 -28.97 6.03 -9.54
C PRO A 1096 -29.60 6.14 -10.94
N GLU A 1097 -30.93 6.19 -11.03
CA GLU A 1097 -31.69 6.38 -12.27
C GLU A 1097 -33.08 6.98 -11.99
N PHE A 1098 -33.56 7.87 -12.86
CA PHE A 1098 -34.95 8.35 -12.87
C PHE A 1098 -35.38 8.71 -14.29
N GLY A 1099 -36.59 8.30 -14.70
CA GLY A 1099 -37.16 8.65 -16.01
C GLY A 1099 -36.27 8.26 -17.21
N GLY A 1100 -35.52 7.15 -17.12
CA GLY A 1100 -34.61 6.68 -18.15
C GLY A 1100 -33.23 7.36 -18.21
N ARG A 1101 -32.94 8.31 -17.31
CA ARG A 1101 -31.60 8.93 -17.17
C ARG A 1101 -30.94 8.47 -15.88
N ARG A 1102 -29.66 8.09 -15.97
CA ARG A 1102 -28.83 7.66 -14.84
C ARG A 1102 -28.18 8.86 -14.15
N ASN A 1103 -27.77 8.68 -12.89
CA ASN A 1103 -27.07 9.70 -12.11
C ASN A 1103 -27.91 10.98 -12.00
N VAL A 1104 -29.08 10.90 -11.37
CA VAL A 1104 -30.05 12.01 -11.27
C VAL A 1104 -29.96 12.65 -9.89
N LEU A 1105 -29.72 13.96 -9.85
CA LEU A 1105 -29.84 14.72 -8.63
C LEU A 1105 -31.30 15.06 -8.38
N VAL A 1106 -31.72 14.96 -7.13
CA VAL A 1106 -33.00 15.43 -6.66
C VAL A 1106 -32.76 16.58 -5.69
N THR A 1107 -33.41 17.71 -5.90
CA THR A 1107 -33.43 18.81 -4.93
C THR A 1107 -34.87 19.18 -4.59
N ARG A 1108 -35.08 19.71 -3.39
CA ARG A 1108 -36.36 20.21 -2.91
C ARG A 1108 -36.12 21.55 -2.20
N PRO A 1109 -36.96 22.57 -2.42
CA PRO A 1109 -36.89 23.82 -1.69
C PRO A 1109 -37.10 23.55 -0.20
N VAL A 1110 -36.37 24.27 0.65
CA VAL A 1110 -36.50 24.11 2.11
C VAL A 1110 -37.89 24.56 2.56
N ASP A 1111 -38.36 25.68 2.00
CA ASP A 1111 -39.71 26.21 2.14
C ASP A 1111 -40.05 27.13 0.95
N ALA A 1112 -41.20 27.80 0.99
CA ALA A 1112 -41.65 28.71 -0.08
C ALA A 1112 -40.76 29.95 -0.27
N ALA A 1113 -39.98 30.36 0.74
CA ALA A 1113 -39.09 31.51 0.70
C ALA A 1113 -37.63 31.13 0.41
N THR A 1114 -37.24 29.89 0.69
CA THR A 1114 -35.85 29.40 0.65
C THR A 1114 -35.66 28.32 -0.43
N PRO A 1115 -35.20 28.69 -1.64
CA PRO A 1115 -34.99 27.73 -2.71
C PRO A 1115 -33.78 26.83 -2.44
N ALA A 1116 -33.82 25.61 -2.97
CA ALA A 1116 -32.61 24.79 -3.13
C ALA A 1116 -31.82 25.29 -4.33
N SER A 1117 -30.49 25.22 -4.33
CA SER A 1117 -29.71 25.74 -5.45
C SER A 1117 -28.45 24.95 -5.73
N ILE A 1118 -28.01 24.97 -6.99
CA ILE A 1118 -26.70 24.49 -7.43
C ILE A 1118 -25.91 25.64 -8.03
N ALA A 1119 -24.64 25.78 -7.66
CA ALA A 1119 -23.84 26.94 -8.01
C ALA A 1119 -22.39 26.58 -8.35
N ARG A 1120 -21.80 27.35 -9.26
CA ARG A 1120 -20.39 27.22 -9.65
C ARG A 1120 -19.83 28.57 -10.08
N ALA A 1121 -18.59 28.85 -9.72
CA ALA A 1121 -17.84 29.93 -10.34
C ALA A 1121 -17.20 29.44 -11.66
N ILE A 1122 -17.50 30.09 -12.78
CA ILE A 1122 -17.03 29.68 -14.11
C ILE A 1122 -16.37 30.84 -14.86
N ASN A 1123 -15.28 30.56 -15.57
CA ASN A 1123 -14.64 31.51 -16.50
C ASN A 1123 -15.26 31.34 -17.89
N LEU A 1124 -15.96 32.36 -18.39
CA LEU A 1124 -16.48 32.32 -19.75
C LEU A 1124 -15.41 32.78 -20.76
N PRO A 1125 -15.19 32.04 -21.86
CA PRO A 1125 -14.19 32.38 -22.85
C PRO A 1125 -14.48 33.73 -23.52
N ARG A 1126 -13.45 34.54 -23.74
CA ARG A 1126 -13.58 35.88 -24.35
C ARG A 1126 -13.90 35.74 -25.85
N GLY A 1127 -14.97 36.40 -26.31
CA GLY A 1127 -15.34 36.42 -27.73
C GLY A 1127 -16.05 35.17 -28.27
N GLN A 1128 -16.48 34.24 -27.40
CA GLN A 1128 -17.30 33.09 -27.78
C GLN A 1128 -18.67 33.14 -27.08
N SER A 1129 -19.74 32.93 -27.85
CA SER A 1129 -21.10 32.76 -27.29
C SER A 1129 -21.18 31.48 -26.47
N SER A 1130 -21.72 31.58 -25.27
CA SER A 1130 -21.79 30.48 -24.29
C SER A 1130 -23.21 30.35 -23.75
N TYR A 1131 -23.72 29.13 -23.64
CA TYR A 1131 -25.06 28.84 -23.12
C TYR A 1131 -24.99 27.87 -21.95
N LEU A 1132 -25.78 28.11 -20.91
CA LEU A 1132 -26.10 27.09 -19.92
C LEU A 1132 -27.13 26.14 -20.52
N ARG A 1133 -26.85 24.84 -20.48
CA ARG A 1133 -27.78 23.76 -20.82
C ARG A 1133 -27.98 22.86 -19.61
N THR A 1134 -29.23 22.58 -19.26
CA THR A 1134 -29.57 21.60 -18.23
C THR A 1134 -30.81 20.80 -18.62
N HIS A 1135 -30.89 19.55 -18.18
CA HIS A 1135 -32.08 18.73 -18.33
C HIS A 1135 -32.73 18.50 -16.99
N VAL A 1136 -34.00 18.89 -16.89
CA VAL A 1136 -34.74 18.92 -15.64
C VAL A 1136 -36.14 18.34 -15.79
N THR A 1137 -36.70 17.85 -14.69
CA THR A 1137 -38.12 17.47 -14.62
C THR A 1137 -38.68 17.65 -13.21
N ALA A 1138 -39.98 17.44 -13.08
CA ALA A 1138 -40.71 17.51 -11.83
C ALA A 1138 -41.41 16.17 -11.53
N ARG A 1139 -41.91 16.02 -10.30
CA ARG A 1139 -42.73 14.87 -9.89
C ARG A 1139 -44.11 14.93 -10.56
N GLU A 1140 -44.82 13.81 -10.68
CA GLU A 1140 -46.12 13.75 -11.39
C GLU A 1140 -47.22 14.66 -10.80
N SER A 1141 -47.11 15.01 -9.51
CA SER A 1141 -48.06 15.83 -8.77
C SER A 1141 -47.56 17.26 -8.44
N GLY A 1142 -46.36 17.65 -8.85
CA GLY A 1142 -45.72 18.90 -8.42
C GLY A 1142 -45.06 19.70 -9.56
N ASP A 1143 -45.11 21.03 -9.45
CA ASP A 1143 -44.47 21.99 -10.35
C ASP A 1143 -43.48 22.84 -9.53
N TRP A 1144 -42.38 23.30 -10.14
CA TRP A 1144 -41.42 24.17 -9.45
C TRP A 1144 -40.83 25.23 -10.40
N GLU A 1145 -40.31 26.33 -9.86
CA GLU A 1145 -39.71 27.41 -10.64
C GLU A 1145 -38.19 27.27 -10.69
N LEU A 1146 -37.64 27.12 -11.89
CA LEU A 1146 -36.21 27.26 -12.14
C LEU A 1146 -35.85 28.74 -12.25
N ARG A 1147 -34.95 29.22 -11.39
CA ARG A 1147 -34.34 30.56 -11.51
C ARG A 1147 -32.87 30.43 -11.82
N VAL A 1148 -32.39 31.10 -12.86
CA VAL A 1148 -30.96 31.15 -13.20
C VAL A 1148 -30.41 32.50 -12.80
N CYS A 1149 -29.39 32.52 -11.95
CA CYS A 1149 -28.81 33.70 -11.33
C CYS A 1149 -27.33 33.84 -11.71
N VAL A 1150 -26.90 35.05 -12.08
CA VAL A 1150 -25.49 35.38 -12.35
C VAL A 1150 -25.09 36.53 -11.43
N GLU A 1151 -24.03 36.34 -10.64
CA GLU A 1151 -23.58 37.31 -9.63
C GLU A 1151 -24.67 37.74 -8.62
N GLY A 1152 -25.60 36.83 -8.33
CA GLY A 1152 -26.72 37.07 -7.40
C GLY A 1152 -27.98 37.65 -8.05
N GLU A 1153 -27.93 38.10 -9.31
CA GLU A 1153 -29.08 38.64 -10.03
C GLU A 1153 -29.79 37.55 -10.86
N VAL A 1154 -31.11 37.44 -10.75
CA VAL A 1154 -31.92 36.47 -11.52
C VAL A 1154 -32.04 36.93 -12.97
N ILE A 1155 -31.42 36.20 -13.90
CA ILE A 1155 -31.44 36.51 -15.33
C ILE A 1155 -32.50 35.74 -16.12
N GLN A 1156 -33.00 34.62 -15.59
CA GLN A 1156 -34.09 33.84 -16.21
C GLN A 1156 -34.95 33.14 -15.16
N ARG A 1157 -36.27 33.04 -15.42
CA ARG A 1157 -37.22 32.23 -14.66
C ARG A 1157 -38.02 31.32 -15.59
N GLN A 1158 -38.24 30.08 -15.20
CA GLN A 1158 -39.01 29.11 -15.98
C GLN A 1158 -39.74 28.10 -15.07
N THR A 1159 -41.04 27.90 -15.28
CA THR A 1159 -41.81 26.85 -14.59
C THR A 1159 -41.50 25.48 -15.20
N ILE A 1160 -41.10 24.53 -14.36
CA ILE A 1160 -40.86 23.13 -14.72
C ILE A 1160 -42.01 22.28 -14.17
N ARG A 1161 -42.70 21.58 -15.07
CA ARG A 1161 -43.83 20.67 -14.78
C ARG A 1161 -43.66 19.35 -15.49
N ARG A 1162 -44.24 18.24 -15.03
CA ARG A 1162 -44.18 16.96 -15.75
C ARG A 1162 -44.94 17.05 -17.09
N THR A 1163 -44.27 16.82 -18.22
CA THR A 1163 -44.89 16.78 -19.57
C THR A 1163 -44.89 15.35 -20.12
N ALA A 1164 -45.43 15.14 -21.34
CA ALA A 1164 -45.40 13.83 -22.01
C ALA A 1164 -43.97 13.33 -22.27
N GLU A 1165 -43.01 14.24 -22.42
CA GLU A 1165 -41.58 13.95 -22.39
C GLU A 1165 -41.08 14.06 -20.95
N VAL A 1166 -40.51 12.97 -20.41
CA VAL A 1166 -40.16 12.89 -18.98
C VAL A 1166 -39.10 13.92 -18.57
N TRP A 1167 -38.27 14.41 -19.51
CA TRP A 1167 -37.19 15.38 -19.26
C TRP A 1167 -37.32 16.58 -20.18
N GLN A 1168 -37.13 17.78 -19.65
CA GLN A 1168 -37.11 19.05 -20.39
C GLN A 1168 -35.69 19.59 -20.47
N GLU A 1169 -35.23 19.94 -21.67
CA GLU A 1169 -33.98 20.68 -21.85
C GLU A 1169 -34.23 22.19 -21.66
N VAL A 1170 -33.47 22.82 -20.78
CA VAL A 1170 -33.46 24.28 -20.57
C VAL A 1170 -32.13 24.84 -21.08
N ARG A 1171 -32.21 25.86 -21.93
CA ARG A 1171 -31.06 26.62 -22.45
C ARG A 1171 -31.15 28.10 -22.08
N VAL A 1172 -30.07 28.67 -21.53
CA VAL A 1172 -29.96 30.09 -21.14
C VAL A 1172 -28.71 30.71 -21.76
N ASP A 1173 -28.84 31.84 -22.45
CA ASP A 1173 -27.70 32.55 -23.05
C ASP A 1173 -26.88 33.30 -21.99
N LEU A 1174 -25.59 32.99 -21.90
CA LEU A 1174 -24.63 33.62 -20.99
C LEU A 1174 -23.63 34.52 -21.75
N SER A 1175 -23.82 34.73 -23.05
CA SER A 1175 -22.86 35.42 -23.93
C SER A 1175 -22.56 36.86 -23.48
N ALA A 1176 -23.50 37.53 -22.80
CA ALA A 1176 -23.29 38.87 -22.23
C ALA A 1176 -22.14 38.93 -21.20
N TYR A 1177 -21.75 37.79 -20.64
CA TYR A 1177 -20.71 37.67 -19.63
C TYR A 1177 -19.38 37.10 -20.18
N ALA A 1178 -19.25 36.97 -21.51
CA ALA A 1178 -18.06 36.42 -22.15
C ALA A 1178 -16.76 37.15 -21.74
N GLY A 1179 -15.72 36.40 -21.42
CA GLY A 1179 -14.42 36.92 -20.99
C GLY A 1179 -14.34 37.30 -19.50
N ARG A 1180 -15.37 37.00 -18.69
CA ARG A 1180 -15.38 37.24 -17.24
C ARG A 1180 -15.47 35.92 -16.46
N ARG A 1181 -14.92 35.93 -15.24
CA ARG A 1181 -15.25 34.92 -14.22
C ARG A 1181 -16.58 35.32 -13.60
N ILE A 1182 -17.57 34.43 -13.65
CA ILE A 1182 -18.90 34.68 -13.07
C ILE A 1182 -19.29 33.61 -12.05
N ALA A 1183 -20.00 34.00 -11.00
CA ALA A 1183 -20.73 33.11 -10.09
C ALA A 1183 -22.11 32.81 -10.66
N LEU A 1184 -22.31 31.57 -11.12
CA LEU A 1184 -23.57 31.10 -11.70
C LEU A 1184 -24.30 30.21 -10.69
N ARG A 1185 -25.58 30.47 -10.44
CA ARG A 1185 -26.44 29.71 -9.51
C ARG A 1185 -27.77 29.37 -10.19
N LEU A 1186 -28.21 28.12 -10.10
CA LEU A 1186 -29.53 27.68 -10.54
C LEU A 1186 -30.34 27.30 -9.30
N GLU A 1187 -31.53 27.86 -9.17
CA GLU A 1187 -32.40 27.68 -8.01
C GLU A 1187 -33.65 26.89 -8.40
N ASN A 1188 -33.98 25.89 -7.59
CA ASN A 1188 -35.28 25.24 -7.53
C ASN A 1188 -36.10 25.96 -6.45
N ALA A 1189 -36.98 26.86 -6.88
CA ALA A 1189 -37.87 27.62 -6.02
C ALA A 1189 -39.27 26.99 -5.99
N ALA A 1190 -39.83 26.90 -4.78
CA ALA A 1190 -41.16 26.35 -4.54
C ALA A 1190 -42.26 27.28 -5.05
N PHE A 1191 -43.35 26.69 -5.54
CA PHE A 1191 -44.65 27.37 -5.66
C PHE A 1191 -45.51 27.18 -4.40
N GLY A 1192 -45.05 26.37 -3.44
CA GLY A 1192 -45.66 26.21 -2.12
C GLY A 1192 -46.36 24.87 -1.92
N ASN A 1193 -46.11 23.86 -2.76
CA ASN A 1193 -46.67 22.53 -2.60
C ASN A 1193 -45.67 21.56 -1.93
N ALA A 1194 -46.19 20.51 -1.30
CA ALA A 1194 -45.36 19.50 -0.62
C ALA A 1194 -44.51 18.64 -1.59
N ASP A 1195 -44.76 18.72 -2.90
CA ASP A 1195 -44.17 17.89 -3.96
C ASP A 1195 -43.27 18.66 -4.95
N ASP A 1196 -42.76 19.85 -4.58
CA ASP A 1196 -41.94 20.74 -5.44
C ASP A 1196 -40.49 20.23 -5.69
N TYR A 1197 -40.31 18.92 -5.91
CA TYR A 1197 -39.03 18.27 -6.17
C TYR A 1197 -38.54 18.53 -7.61
N ALA A 1198 -37.31 19.04 -7.71
CA ALA A 1198 -36.57 19.12 -8.95
C ALA A 1198 -35.70 17.88 -9.15
N TYR A 1199 -35.78 17.31 -10.34
CA TYR A 1199 -34.88 16.24 -10.79
C TYR A 1199 -33.98 16.81 -11.88
N TRP A 1200 -32.68 16.63 -11.75
CA TRP A 1200 -31.65 17.15 -12.66
C TRP A 1200 -30.82 15.98 -13.17
N SER A 1201 -30.70 15.82 -14.49
CA SER A 1201 -29.82 14.77 -15.05
C SER A 1201 -28.44 15.29 -15.42
N ASP A 1202 -28.34 16.54 -15.86
CA ASP A 1202 -27.09 17.19 -16.24
C ASP A 1202 -27.22 18.71 -16.23
N VAL A 1203 -26.08 19.38 -16.02
CA VAL A 1203 -25.93 20.84 -16.08
C VAL A 1203 -24.55 21.14 -16.65
N ALA A 1204 -24.49 21.90 -17.73
CA ALA A 1204 -23.23 22.26 -18.39
C ALA A 1204 -23.32 23.65 -19.02
N VAL A 1205 -22.20 24.37 -19.04
CA VAL A 1205 -22.04 25.55 -19.90
C VAL A 1205 -21.35 25.09 -21.17
N VAL A 1206 -22.03 25.24 -22.30
CA VAL A 1206 -21.56 24.78 -23.61
C VAL A 1206 -21.33 25.97 -24.54
N PRO A 1207 -20.28 25.94 -25.38
CA PRO A 1207 -20.12 26.93 -26.44
C PRO A 1207 -21.26 26.77 -27.44
N ASN A 1208 -21.65 27.85 -28.11
CA ASN A 1208 -22.67 27.81 -29.17
C ASN A 1208 -22.16 27.06 -30.40
N SER A 1209 -22.20 25.73 -30.35
CA SER A 1209 -21.92 24.87 -31.48
C SER A 1209 -23.24 24.48 -32.16
N ASP A 1210 -23.93 25.45 -32.76
CA ASP A 1210 -24.89 25.19 -33.83
C ASP A 1210 -24.72 26.20 -34.96
N ARG A 1211 -23.81 25.84 -35.88
CA ARG A 1211 -24.22 25.61 -37.25
C ARG A 1211 -23.85 24.17 -37.62
N GLN A 1212 -24.57 23.18 -37.10
CA GLN A 1212 -24.69 21.95 -37.90
C GLN A 1212 -25.66 22.24 -39.04
N ALA A 1213 -25.13 22.10 -40.25
CA ALA A 1213 -25.82 21.54 -41.40
C ALA A 1213 -27.34 21.66 -41.33
N GLY A 1214 -27.84 22.84 -41.71
CA GLY A 1214 -29.19 22.93 -42.25
C GLY A 1214 -29.34 21.89 -43.35
N LEU A 1215 -30.47 21.19 -43.33
CA LEU A 1215 -31.00 20.46 -44.47
C LEU A 1215 -30.68 21.23 -45.76
N ARG A 1216 -29.80 20.66 -46.59
CA ARG A 1216 -29.75 21.03 -48.01
C ARG A 1216 -31.05 20.52 -48.62
N ILE A 1217 -31.99 21.44 -48.79
CA ILE A 1217 -32.93 21.40 -49.90
C ILE A 1217 -32.10 21.75 -51.16
N PRO A 1218 -32.24 21.02 -52.27
CA PRO A 1218 -31.47 21.28 -53.47
C PRO A 1218 -31.96 22.55 -54.16
N GLY A 1219 -31.08 23.51 -54.39
CA GLY A 1219 -31.37 24.68 -55.21
C GLY A 1219 -30.63 25.93 -54.77
N GLU A 1220 -29.81 26.42 -55.70
CA GLU A 1220 -29.28 27.78 -55.81
C GLU A 1220 -27.92 28.11 -55.16
N VAL A 1221 -27.06 28.59 -56.06
CA VAL A 1221 -25.67 29.06 -55.99
C VAL A 1221 -25.74 30.54 -56.40
N PRO A 1222 -24.76 31.42 -56.09
CA PRO A 1222 -23.52 31.25 -55.32
C PRO A 1222 -23.49 31.98 -53.97
#